data_AF-A0AAE1LLP9-F1
#
_entry.id   AF-A0AAE1LLP9-F1
#
_cell.length_a   1.000
_cell.length_b   1.000
_cell.length_c   1.000
_cell.angle_alpha   90.00
_cell.angle_beta   90.00
_cell.angle_gamma   90.00
#
_symmetry.space_group_name_H-M   'P 1'
#
loop_
_entity.id
_entity.type
_entity.pdbx_description
1 polymer ?
#
loop_
_entity_poly.entity_id
_entity_poly.type
_entity_poly.pdbx_seq_one_letter_code
_entity_poly.pdbx_strand_id
1 'polypeptide(L)'
;MGKEKKQPKVRGKYSKYAKHYNKDWEKEPEFKGFVVKSNESKVKDLILSAHVACHSSVRTIDHLGEVINTVISKHESESKSSVPPLKLHRTKCSKIICKVISPCLQRDLVKDVGEGWFTLIIDESTDTTTLKHLALMIKYYSHKDKCMILDYLGIVETPECSADILYNVIKDFLKKIGLNIKKLFSLGTDGAANLCGANHSVFALLKKNDCPNLHLVKCVCHGLDKCASKASAAFPASLEYLIRESRNWFSHSALRKVQYEREYKALIDGQKPPVLVKLATTRWLSWYGAVKSHSLQYFELQSLFRKAADADPERKKCPMAHQLAALHEDGAHLLYLAFLKPILRELASINTLFQSSSADVAVVYRDLKAFVFTIANAVVKPEAIRQTQPGGMLRLSEIQALKISLLRPENFKSRDLVDYGEGFWKVAADLKLPQEKMDEVQRCCKDFLVKFTHELVNRLPSCIEAIDGMRAFTPSIALASRGRPQFKQLPLKLVSDNGIDMEAMEMQWKKLGNMKFEEICPGKEESVDIVTFWGTVYDLKNAAGQQVFPDLARFVLAALTLPLSNAIVERLFSVLGIVKCKLRNRLSMEMLDALLRIRTHFHARGKCCNQFKPTTEMVDNFNSKCMYASSRSHRHQPEAGGSRSNTDDFEEWEIDNPEEVHDESEIAVGLSLEDGDIDASDSGRNPVEYDEIFDVMAELDIHLID
;
A
#
# COMPACT_ATOMS: atom_id res chain seq x y z
N MET A 1 -56.58 65.25 23.66
CA MET A 1 -55.13 65.39 23.36
C MET A 1 -54.62 64.02 22.94
N GLY A 2 -54.66 63.64 21.66
CA GLY A 2 -53.75 64.06 20.59
C GLY A 2 -52.63 63.02 20.47
N LYS A 3 -52.36 62.30 19.37
CA LYS A 3 -52.66 62.53 17.96
C LYS A 3 -52.74 61.21 17.18
N GLU A 4 -53.62 61.21 16.19
CA GLU A 4 -53.62 60.34 15.02
C GLU A 4 -52.29 60.42 14.24
N LYS A 5 -51.90 59.32 13.58
CA LYS A 5 -51.24 59.38 12.27
C LYS A 5 -51.95 58.44 11.30
N LYS A 6 -52.46 59.03 10.21
CA LYS A 6 -53.16 58.41 9.08
C LYS A 6 -52.18 57.66 8.16
N GLN A 7 -52.75 56.67 7.46
CA GLN A 7 -52.18 55.79 6.41
C GLN A 7 -51.60 56.55 5.19
N PRO A 8 -51.00 55.82 4.22
CA PRO A 8 -51.84 55.56 3.05
C PRO A 8 -51.83 54.10 2.55
N LYS A 9 -53.00 53.74 2.03
CA LYS A 9 -53.33 52.51 1.29
C LYS A 9 -52.55 52.43 -0.02
N VAL A 10 -52.06 51.24 -0.35
CA VAL A 10 -51.92 50.81 -1.75
C VAL A 10 -52.95 49.70 -2.02
N ARG A 11 -53.88 50.01 -2.92
CA ARG A 11 -54.81 49.08 -3.57
C ARG A 11 -54.03 48.22 -4.56
N GLY A 12 -54.38 46.93 -4.70
CA GLY A 12 -53.97 46.21 -5.90
C GLY A 12 -54.13 44.70 -5.91
N LYS A 13 -55.35 44.24 -6.22
CA LYS A 13 -55.63 43.09 -7.08
C LYS A 13 -54.80 41.81 -6.88
N TYR A 14 -55.16 40.95 -5.92
CA TYR A 14 -55.30 39.48 -6.11
C TYR A 14 -56.23 38.89 -5.02
N SER A 15 -57.36 39.55 -4.77
CA SER A 15 -58.42 39.12 -3.83
C SER A 15 -59.40 38.10 -4.45
N LYS A 16 -58.95 37.28 -5.41
CA LYS A 16 -59.82 36.30 -6.11
C LYS A 16 -59.45 34.82 -5.92
N TYR A 17 -58.40 34.50 -5.16
CA TYR A 17 -58.01 33.10 -4.88
C TYR A 17 -58.18 32.66 -3.42
N ALA A 18 -58.66 33.54 -2.52
CA ALA A 18 -58.77 33.23 -1.09
C ALA A 18 -60.05 32.47 -0.67
N LYS A 19 -60.76 31.80 -1.59
CA LYS A 19 -62.02 31.09 -1.29
C LYS A 19 -62.09 29.64 -1.79
N HIS A 20 -60.95 28.97 -1.97
CA HIS A 20 -60.88 27.51 -2.05
C HIS A 20 -59.79 27.02 -1.07
N TYR A 21 -60.01 27.24 0.22
CA TYR A 21 -59.32 26.50 1.27
C TYR A 21 -59.96 25.11 1.30
N ASN A 22 -59.31 24.15 0.62
CA ASN A 22 -59.78 22.78 0.55
C ASN A 22 -59.57 22.09 1.91
N LYS A 23 -60.63 21.43 2.38
CA LYS A 23 -60.76 20.67 3.64
C LYS A 23 -59.92 19.37 3.67
N ASP A 24 -58.81 19.30 2.95
CA ASP A 24 -58.01 18.08 2.79
C ASP A 24 -56.82 17.98 3.77
N TRP A 25 -56.61 18.98 4.63
CA TRP A 25 -55.55 18.97 5.66
C TRP A 25 -55.95 18.25 6.97
N GLU A 26 -57.23 17.89 7.15
CA GLU A 26 -57.71 17.16 8.35
C GLU A 26 -57.82 15.64 8.16
N LYS A 27 -57.19 15.09 7.11
CA LYS A 27 -56.85 13.67 7.11
C LYS A 27 -55.36 13.57 7.37
N GLU A 28 -55.00 13.25 8.62
CA GLU A 28 -53.72 12.60 8.88
C GLU A 28 -53.56 11.51 7.82
N PRO A 29 -52.46 11.46 7.07
CA PRO A 29 -52.21 10.33 6.21
C PRO A 29 -52.22 9.11 7.13
N GLU A 30 -53.17 8.19 6.90
CA GLU A 30 -53.14 6.87 7.54
C GLU A 30 -51.72 6.34 7.38
N PHE A 31 -51.00 6.27 8.50
CA PHE A 31 -49.64 5.77 8.59
C PHE A 31 -49.68 4.27 8.25
N LYS A 32 -49.67 3.95 6.95
CA LYS A 32 -49.68 2.58 6.46
C LYS A 32 -48.31 1.94 6.64
N GLY A 33 -48.21 1.14 7.69
CA GLY A 33 -47.42 -0.09 7.73
C GLY A 33 -45.91 0.08 7.83
N PHE A 34 -45.37 -0.13 9.02
CA PHE A 34 -44.03 -0.70 9.13
C PHE A 34 -44.04 -2.07 8.42
N VAL A 35 -43.48 -2.16 7.21
CA VAL A 35 -43.05 -3.46 6.69
C VAL A 35 -41.80 -3.83 7.49
N VAL A 36 -41.98 -4.55 8.59
CA VAL A 36 -40.88 -5.18 9.31
C VAL A 36 -40.29 -6.24 8.37
N LYS A 37 -39.16 -5.92 7.72
CA LYS A 37 -38.42 -6.89 6.93
C LYS A 37 -38.04 -8.07 7.82
N SER A 38 -38.33 -9.28 7.37
CA SER A 38 -37.83 -10.49 8.03
C SER A 38 -36.30 -10.46 8.10
N ASN A 39 -35.73 -11.10 9.13
CA ASN A 39 -34.28 -11.22 9.26
C ASN A 39 -33.65 -11.89 8.03
N GLU A 40 -34.36 -12.83 7.41
CA GLU A 40 -33.92 -13.46 6.16
C GLU A 40 -33.82 -12.47 4.99
N SER A 41 -34.80 -11.57 4.83
CA SER A 41 -34.74 -10.52 3.81
C SER A 41 -33.59 -9.54 4.07
N LYS A 42 -33.33 -9.22 5.35
CA LYS A 42 -32.22 -8.36 5.74
C LYS A 42 -30.87 -8.98 5.41
N VAL A 43 -30.69 -10.26 5.72
CA VAL A 43 -29.47 -11.02 5.43
C VAL A 43 -29.19 -11.05 3.92
N LYS A 44 -30.22 -11.28 3.08
CA LYS A 44 -30.08 -11.26 1.61
C LYS A 44 -29.55 -9.91 1.11
N ASP A 45 -30.15 -8.80 1.55
CA ASP A 45 -29.69 -7.47 1.14
C ASP A 45 -28.26 -7.19 1.63
N LEU A 46 -27.92 -7.59 2.86
CA LEU A 46 -26.58 -7.39 3.44
C LEU A 46 -25.50 -8.13 2.63
N ILE A 47 -25.77 -9.39 2.24
CA ILE A 47 -24.84 -10.19 1.42
C ILE A 47 -24.63 -9.55 0.06
N LEU A 48 -25.71 -9.14 -0.62
CA LEU A 48 -25.61 -8.50 -1.93
C LEU A 48 -24.91 -7.13 -1.86
N SER A 49 -25.19 -6.34 -0.82
CA SER A 49 -24.49 -5.06 -0.60
C SER A 49 -23.00 -5.26 -0.33
N ALA A 50 -22.61 -6.31 0.40
CA ALA A 50 -21.20 -6.65 0.59
C ALA A 50 -20.52 -7.05 -0.73
N HIS A 51 -21.21 -7.83 -1.58
CA HIS A 51 -20.71 -8.17 -2.92
C HIS A 51 -20.49 -6.92 -3.79
N VAL A 52 -21.49 -6.04 -3.85
CA VAL A 52 -21.39 -4.77 -4.59
C VAL A 52 -20.21 -3.94 -4.08
N ALA A 53 -20.04 -3.82 -2.75
CA ALA A 53 -18.93 -3.09 -2.17
C ALA A 53 -17.55 -3.66 -2.56
N CYS A 54 -17.46 -4.97 -2.78
CA CYS A 54 -16.21 -5.65 -3.08
C CYS A 54 -15.86 -5.68 -4.58
N HIS A 55 -16.87 -5.74 -5.46
CA HIS A 55 -16.62 -6.13 -6.85
C HIS A 55 -17.25 -5.21 -7.89
N SER A 56 -18.10 -4.26 -7.51
CA SER A 56 -18.84 -3.46 -8.50
C SER A 56 -19.06 -2.00 -8.10
N SER A 57 -19.55 -1.20 -9.04
CA SER A 57 -20.22 0.07 -8.75
C SER A 57 -21.59 -0.19 -8.12
N VAL A 58 -22.03 0.71 -7.24
CA VAL A 58 -23.38 0.60 -6.65
C VAL A 58 -24.47 0.76 -7.70
N ARG A 59 -24.20 1.47 -8.81
CA ARG A 59 -25.13 1.64 -9.93
C ARG A 59 -25.60 0.32 -10.54
N THR A 60 -24.75 -0.72 -10.54
CA THR A 60 -25.09 -1.99 -11.19
C THR A 60 -26.21 -2.74 -10.45
N ILE A 61 -26.49 -2.41 -9.18
CA ILE A 61 -27.48 -3.13 -8.38
C ILE A 61 -28.90 -2.93 -8.87
N ASP A 62 -29.20 -1.80 -9.52
CA ASP A 62 -30.53 -1.48 -10.02
C ASP A 62 -30.92 -2.49 -11.12
N HIS A 63 -30.10 -2.65 -12.16
CA HIS A 63 -30.35 -3.64 -13.23
C HIS A 63 -30.09 -5.07 -12.79
N LEU A 64 -29.07 -5.32 -11.96
CA LEU A 64 -28.80 -6.67 -11.46
C LEU A 64 -29.99 -7.22 -10.67
N GLY A 65 -30.66 -6.37 -9.89
CA GLY A 65 -31.88 -6.75 -9.18
C GLY A 65 -33.00 -7.21 -10.12
N GLU A 66 -33.20 -6.52 -11.23
CA GLU A 66 -34.19 -6.87 -12.26
C GLU A 66 -33.85 -8.18 -12.98
N VAL A 67 -32.58 -8.39 -13.31
CA VAL A 67 -32.09 -9.63 -13.93
C VAL A 67 -32.29 -10.82 -12.98
N ILE A 68 -31.88 -10.70 -11.72
CA ILE A 68 -32.05 -11.76 -10.72
C ILE A 68 -33.54 -12.10 -10.56
N ASN A 69 -34.41 -11.09 -10.47
CA ASN A 69 -35.85 -11.30 -10.38
C ASN A 69 -36.40 -12.03 -11.61
N THR A 70 -35.94 -11.69 -12.81
CA THR A 70 -36.36 -12.34 -14.06
C THR A 70 -35.95 -13.83 -14.08
N VAL A 71 -34.73 -14.15 -13.63
CA VAL A 71 -34.24 -15.54 -13.54
C VAL A 71 -35.04 -16.33 -12.50
N ILE A 72 -35.27 -15.75 -11.33
CA ILE A 72 -36.08 -16.37 -10.27
C ILE A 72 -37.49 -16.64 -10.80
N SER A 73 -38.16 -15.66 -11.41
CA SER A 73 -39.53 -15.83 -11.91
C SER A 73 -39.64 -16.90 -13.00
N LYS A 74 -38.63 -17.07 -13.87
CA LYS A 74 -38.60 -18.17 -14.85
C LYS A 74 -38.45 -19.55 -14.20
N HIS A 75 -37.68 -19.64 -13.11
CA HIS A 75 -37.44 -20.90 -12.41
C HIS A 75 -38.58 -21.27 -11.44
N GLU A 76 -39.33 -20.29 -10.95
CA GLU A 76 -40.53 -20.47 -10.12
C GLU A 76 -41.75 -20.93 -10.93
N SER A 77 -41.81 -20.63 -12.24
CA SER A 77 -42.80 -21.30 -13.10
C SER A 77 -42.57 -22.82 -13.23
N GLU A 78 -41.38 -23.32 -12.87
CA GLU A 78 -41.00 -24.74 -12.93
C GLU A 78 -40.91 -25.42 -11.55
N SER A 79 -40.73 -24.65 -10.46
CA SER A 79 -40.65 -25.17 -9.09
C SER A 79 -41.60 -24.41 -8.15
N LYS A 80 -42.41 -25.12 -7.34
CA LYS A 80 -43.40 -24.55 -6.39
C LYS A 80 -42.81 -23.72 -5.23
N SER A 81 -41.58 -23.25 -5.34
CA SER A 81 -40.94 -22.37 -4.36
C SER A 81 -41.36 -20.91 -4.61
N SER A 82 -41.70 -20.17 -3.55
CA SER A 82 -42.02 -18.74 -3.60
C SER A 82 -40.89 -17.95 -2.95
N VAL A 83 -39.92 -17.52 -3.74
CA VAL A 83 -38.87 -16.58 -3.36
C VAL A 83 -39.39 -15.16 -3.64
N PRO A 84 -39.52 -14.30 -2.62
CA PRO A 84 -39.98 -12.93 -2.85
C PRO A 84 -38.98 -12.15 -3.71
N PRO A 85 -39.45 -11.25 -4.59
CA PRO A 85 -38.57 -10.49 -5.47
C PRO A 85 -37.58 -9.63 -4.66
N LEU A 86 -36.34 -9.58 -5.14
CA LEU A 86 -35.28 -8.74 -4.61
C LEU A 86 -35.67 -7.27 -4.79
N LYS A 87 -35.71 -6.52 -3.68
CA LYS A 87 -36.00 -5.09 -3.63
C LYS A 87 -34.79 -4.33 -3.07
N LEU A 88 -33.70 -4.32 -3.82
CA LEU A 88 -32.44 -3.67 -3.45
C LEU A 88 -32.02 -2.69 -4.56
N HIS A 89 -32.30 -1.41 -4.36
CA HIS A 89 -31.89 -0.34 -5.27
C HIS A 89 -30.64 0.40 -4.76
N ARG A 90 -30.01 1.19 -5.63
CA ARG A 90 -28.77 1.93 -5.34
C ARG A 90 -28.79 2.67 -4.02
N THR A 91 -29.83 3.45 -3.72
CA THR A 91 -29.92 4.27 -2.51
C THR A 91 -29.92 3.39 -1.27
N LYS A 92 -30.67 2.29 -1.30
CA LYS A 92 -30.76 1.34 -0.20
C LYS A 92 -29.45 0.57 -0.03
N CYS A 93 -28.84 0.12 -1.13
CA CYS A 93 -27.54 -0.54 -1.12
C CYS A 93 -26.46 0.38 -0.52
N SER A 94 -26.40 1.64 -0.97
CA SER A 94 -25.49 2.65 -0.43
C SER A 94 -25.69 2.86 1.07
N LYS A 95 -26.93 2.95 1.56
CA LYS A 95 -27.19 3.10 3.01
C LYS A 95 -26.79 1.85 3.79
N ILE A 96 -27.00 0.64 3.26
CA ILE A 96 -26.55 -0.59 3.91
C ILE A 96 -25.02 -0.61 4.02
N ILE A 97 -24.31 -0.27 2.94
CA ILE A 97 -22.84 -0.20 2.90
C ILE A 97 -22.33 0.83 3.94
N CYS A 98 -22.80 2.07 3.87
CA CYS A 98 -22.26 3.18 4.67
C CYS A 98 -22.75 3.22 6.12
N LYS A 99 -23.99 2.80 6.40
CA LYS A 99 -24.64 2.98 7.72
C LYS A 99 -24.77 1.69 8.51
N VAL A 100 -24.58 0.53 7.89
CA VAL A 100 -24.73 -0.77 8.55
C VAL A 100 -23.41 -1.54 8.49
N ILE A 101 -22.98 -1.98 7.31
CA ILE A 101 -21.84 -2.89 7.18
C ILE A 101 -20.56 -2.22 7.66
N SER A 102 -20.17 -1.09 7.05
CA SER A 102 -18.90 -0.41 7.39
C SER A 102 -18.80 -0.03 8.88
N PRO A 103 -19.79 0.64 9.51
CA PRO A 103 -19.71 0.98 10.92
C PRO A 103 -19.74 -0.22 11.88
N CYS A 104 -20.40 -1.33 11.51
CA CYS A 104 -20.32 -2.57 12.28
C CYS A 104 -18.92 -3.16 12.20
N LEU A 105 -18.31 -3.23 11.02
CA LEU A 105 -16.94 -3.74 10.86
C LEU A 105 -15.91 -2.90 11.63
N GLN A 106 -16.06 -1.56 11.64
CA GLN A 106 -15.18 -0.70 12.43
C GLN A 106 -15.33 -0.96 13.93
N ARG A 107 -16.56 -1.09 14.42
CA ARG A 107 -16.82 -1.42 15.84
C ARG A 107 -16.27 -2.79 16.22
N ASP A 108 -16.45 -3.79 15.35
CA ASP A 108 -15.94 -5.14 15.59
C ASP A 108 -14.41 -5.14 15.65
N LEU A 109 -13.75 -4.39 14.77
CA LEU A 109 -12.30 -4.19 14.82
C LEU A 109 -11.88 -3.53 16.14
N VAL A 110 -12.51 -2.43 16.55
CA VAL A 110 -12.16 -1.73 17.80
C VAL A 110 -12.40 -2.62 19.03
N LYS A 111 -13.49 -3.39 19.04
CA LYS A 111 -13.78 -4.38 20.11
C LYS A 111 -12.72 -5.48 20.17
N ASP A 112 -12.23 -5.94 19.02
CA ASP A 112 -11.20 -6.98 18.95
C ASP A 112 -9.83 -6.48 19.42
N VAL A 113 -9.48 -5.22 19.12
CA VAL A 113 -8.29 -4.55 19.69
C VAL A 113 -8.43 -4.43 21.22
N GLY A 114 -9.57 -3.95 21.71
CA GLY A 114 -9.85 -3.79 23.14
C GLY A 114 -8.78 -2.95 23.86
N GLU A 115 -8.21 -3.53 24.94
CA GLU A 115 -7.10 -2.93 25.71
C GLU A 115 -5.72 -3.48 25.30
N GLY A 116 -5.65 -4.17 24.17
CA GLY A 116 -4.43 -4.67 23.55
C GLY A 116 -3.59 -3.54 22.96
N TRP A 117 -2.29 -3.78 22.84
CA TRP A 117 -1.37 -2.88 22.16
C TRP A 117 -1.61 -2.92 20.65
N PHE A 118 -1.55 -1.76 20.01
CA PHE A 118 -1.68 -1.65 18.56
C PHE A 118 -0.67 -0.68 17.98
N THR A 119 -0.42 -0.84 16.69
CA THR A 119 0.42 0.02 15.88
C THR A 119 -0.44 0.74 14.87
N LEU A 120 -0.16 2.03 14.64
CA LEU A 120 -0.73 2.76 13.50
C LEU A 120 0.30 2.84 12.39
N ILE A 121 -0.14 2.65 11.16
CA ILE A 121 0.66 2.84 9.97
C ILE A 121 -0.05 3.90 9.14
N ILE A 122 0.58 5.05 8.98
CA ILE A 122 -0.03 6.24 8.38
C ILE A 122 0.71 6.68 7.12
N ASP A 123 -0.05 7.18 6.15
CA ASP A 123 0.52 7.77 4.96
C ASP A 123 -0.39 8.87 4.42
N GLU A 124 0.23 9.86 3.78
CA GLU A 124 -0.46 10.98 3.17
C GLU A 124 -0.59 10.74 1.66
N SER A 125 -1.79 10.96 1.12
CA SER A 125 -2.01 11.00 -0.33
C SER A 125 -2.73 12.28 -0.71
N THR A 126 -2.37 12.82 -1.87
CA THR A 126 -3.13 13.91 -2.50
C THR A 126 -4.13 13.29 -3.46
N ASP A 127 -5.39 13.66 -3.33
CA ASP A 127 -6.43 13.24 -4.26
C ASP A 127 -6.41 14.08 -5.54
N THR A 128 -7.05 13.59 -6.61
CA THR A 128 -7.23 14.31 -7.89
C THR A 128 -7.95 15.65 -7.74
N THR A 129 -8.65 15.86 -6.64
CA THR A 129 -9.32 17.11 -6.26
C THR A 129 -8.45 18.06 -5.44
N THR A 130 -7.14 17.79 -5.32
CA THR A 130 -6.12 18.53 -4.52
C THR A 130 -6.26 18.46 -3.00
N LEU A 131 -7.30 17.79 -2.49
CA LEU A 131 -7.49 17.52 -1.06
C LEU A 131 -6.50 16.45 -0.58
N LYS A 132 -5.91 16.68 0.59
CA LYS A 132 -5.00 15.72 1.22
C LYS A 132 -5.76 14.78 2.13
N HIS A 133 -5.40 13.51 2.04
CA HIS A 133 -5.98 12.44 2.81
C HIS A 133 -4.90 11.78 3.65
N LEU A 134 -5.17 11.62 4.94
CA LEU A 134 -4.39 10.79 5.83
C LEU A 134 -5.06 9.42 5.91
N ALA A 135 -4.39 8.41 5.35
CA ALA A 135 -4.81 7.03 5.48
C ALA A 135 -4.28 6.44 6.80
N LEU A 136 -5.12 5.74 7.55
CA LEU A 136 -4.77 5.05 8.79
C LEU A 136 -5.02 3.55 8.65
N MET A 137 -3.94 2.79 8.73
CA MET A 137 -3.96 1.34 8.92
C MET A 137 -3.63 1.02 10.37
N ILE A 138 -4.11 -0.12 10.86
CA ILE A 138 -3.87 -0.60 12.22
C ILE A 138 -3.33 -2.02 12.20
N LYS A 139 -2.31 -2.29 13.02
CA LYS A 139 -1.76 -3.63 13.25
C LYS A 139 -1.86 -4.01 14.73
N TYR A 140 -2.44 -5.16 15.04
CA TYR A 140 -2.64 -5.65 16.40
C TYR A 140 -2.74 -7.18 16.43
N TYR A 141 -2.61 -7.78 17.61
CA TYR A 141 -2.90 -9.20 17.80
C TYR A 141 -4.37 -9.41 18.15
N SER A 142 -5.10 -10.17 17.33
CA SER A 142 -6.48 -10.56 17.64
C SER A 142 -6.48 -11.76 18.57
N HIS A 143 -6.96 -11.57 19.80
CA HIS A 143 -7.16 -12.69 20.72
C HIS A 143 -8.32 -13.61 20.29
N LYS A 144 -9.25 -13.10 19.47
CA LYS A 144 -10.36 -13.85 18.90
C LYS A 144 -9.91 -14.75 17.77
N ASP A 145 -9.19 -14.20 16.79
CA ASP A 145 -8.75 -14.91 15.58
C ASP A 145 -7.36 -15.59 15.78
N LYS A 146 -6.70 -15.33 16.92
CA LYS A 146 -5.39 -15.87 17.34
C LYS A 146 -4.23 -15.56 16.38
N CYS A 147 -4.32 -14.46 15.64
CA CYS A 147 -3.33 -14.05 14.65
C CYS A 147 -3.05 -12.54 14.69
N MET A 148 -2.00 -12.12 13.98
CA MET A 148 -1.74 -10.69 13.75
C MET A 148 -2.68 -10.19 12.66
N ILE A 149 -3.50 -9.20 13.03
CA ILE A 149 -4.41 -8.52 12.10
C ILE A 149 -3.75 -7.22 11.67
N LEU A 150 -3.81 -6.98 10.36
CA LEU A 150 -3.42 -5.74 9.73
C LEU A 150 -4.57 -5.28 8.84
N ASP A 151 -5.24 -4.22 9.26
CA ASP A 151 -6.53 -3.84 8.69
C ASP A 151 -6.63 -2.32 8.52
N TYR A 152 -7.62 -1.90 7.73
CA TYR A 152 -7.94 -0.51 7.51
C TYR A 152 -8.69 0.07 8.71
N LEU A 153 -8.17 1.17 9.26
CA LEU A 153 -8.80 1.86 10.37
C LEU A 153 -9.70 3.00 9.89
N GLY A 154 -9.24 3.79 8.93
CA GLY A 154 -9.99 4.91 8.38
C GLY A 154 -9.16 5.81 7.47
N ILE A 155 -9.84 6.74 6.82
CA ILE A 155 -9.23 7.82 6.06
C ILE A 155 -9.77 9.14 6.59
N VAL A 156 -8.90 10.12 6.76
CA VAL A 156 -9.29 11.45 7.21
C VAL A 156 -8.84 12.49 6.21
N GLU A 157 -9.79 13.31 5.79
CA GLU A 157 -9.53 14.45 4.91
C GLU A 157 -8.99 15.62 5.75
N THR A 158 -7.94 16.26 5.26
CA THR A 158 -7.40 17.47 5.88
C THR A 158 -6.99 18.48 4.80
N PRO A 159 -7.35 19.77 4.95
CA PRO A 159 -6.91 20.80 4.01
C PRO A 159 -5.40 21.07 4.12
N GLU A 160 -4.81 20.77 5.28
CA GLU A 160 -3.41 21.03 5.59
C GLU A 160 -2.75 19.83 6.29
N CYS A 161 -1.47 19.59 5.98
CA CYS A 161 -0.69 18.48 6.56
C CYS A 161 0.42 18.97 7.49
N SER A 162 0.15 19.96 8.34
CA SER A 162 1.09 20.32 9.40
C SER A 162 1.09 19.25 10.49
N ALA A 163 2.21 19.13 11.22
CA ALA A 163 2.35 18.15 12.29
C ALA A 163 1.24 18.28 13.36
N ASP A 164 0.90 19.51 13.75
CA ASP A 164 -0.12 19.79 14.76
C ASP A 164 -1.53 19.39 14.32
N ILE A 165 -1.89 19.71 13.07
CA ILE A 165 -3.19 19.37 12.51
C ILE A 165 -3.34 17.85 12.44
N LEU A 166 -2.35 17.15 11.87
CA LEU A 166 -2.37 15.70 11.75
C LEU A 166 -2.42 15.01 13.12
N TYR A 167 -1.65 15.50 14.10
CA TYR A 167 -1.69 15.00 15.47
C TYR A 167 -3.09 15.13 16.09
N ASN A 168 -3.72 16.31 16.00
CA ASN A 168 -5.06 16.53 16.55
C ASN A 168 -6.11 15.69 15.83
N VAL A 169 -6.02 15.60 14.50
CA VAL A 169 -6.92 14.78 13.67
C VAL A 169 -6.84 13.30 14.05
N ILE A 170 -5.64 12.74 14.21
CA ILE A 170 -5.46 11.35 14.66
C ILE A 170 -6.08 11.16 16.05
N LYS A 171 -5.81 12.08 16.98
CA LYS A 171 -6.30 12.00 18.36
C LYS A 171 -7.82 12.03 18.42
N ASP A 172 -8.45 12.96 17.72
CA ASP A 172 -9.90 13.10 17.65
C ASP A 172 -10.55 11.89 16.97
N PHE A 173 -9.92 11.36 15.91
CA PHE A 173 -10.38 10.17 15.23
C PHE A 173 -10.34 8.94 16.14
N LEU A 174 -9.22 8.66 16.82
CA LEU A 174 -9.10 7.53 17.76
C LEU A 174 -10.10 7.65 18.91
N LYS A 175 -10.27 8.85 19.47
CA LYS A 175 -11.26 9.12 20.52
C LYS A 175 -12.68 8.87 20.04
N LYS A 176 -13.02 9.30 18.82
CA LYS A 176 -14.35 9.12 18.21
C LYS A 176 -14.72 7.65 18.06
N ILE A 177 -13.77 6.82 17.66
CA ILE A 177 -14.02 5.38 17.45
C ILE A 177 -13.86 4.56 18.73
N GLY A 178 -13.35 5.15 19.82
CA GLY A 178 -13.20 4.50 21.11
C GLY A 178 -11.90 3.71 21.29
N LEU A 179 -10.85 4.00 20.51
CA LEU A 179 -9.53 3.42 20.74
C LEU A 179 -8.73 4.22 21.76
N ASN A 180 -8.15 3.51 22.73
CA ASN A 180 -7.30 4.10 23.76
C ASN A 180 -5.93 4.48 23.17
N ILE A 181 -5.70 5.77 22.95
CA ILE A 181 -4.43 6.26 22.40
C ILE A 181 -3.21 5.82 23.23
N LYS A 182 -3.35 5.62 24.54
CA LYS A 182 -2.25 5.17 25.42
C LYS A 182 -1.78 3.74 25.13
N LYS A 183 -2.54 2.97 24.36
CA LYS A 183 -2.20 1.63 23.87
C LYS A 183 -1.51 1.65 22.50
N LEU A 184 -1.23 2.84 21.96
CA LEU A 184 -0.44 2.99 20.74
C LEU A 184 1.03 2.66 21.03
N PHE A 185 1.47 1.53 20.49
CA PHE A 185 2.82 0.99 20.69
C PHE A 185 3.83 1.56 19.69
N SER A 186 3.45 1.68 18.42
CA SER A 186 4.33 2.21 17.39
C SER A 186 3.59 2.95 16.28
N LEU A 187 4.33 3.80 15.57
CA LEU A 187 3.89 4.56 14.42
C LEU A 187 4.76 4.22 13.20
N GLY A 188 4.15 3.68 12.16
CA GLY A 188 4.71 3.48 10.83
C GLY A 188 4.42 4.67 9.90
N THR A 189 5.40 5.13 9.12
CA THR A 189 5.27 6.27 8.18
C THR A 189 6.29 6.19 7.04
N ASP A 190 6.03 6.88 5.92
CA ASP A 190 6.95 7.10 4.79
C ASP A 190 8.24 7.88 5.17
N GLY A 191 8.26 8.50 6.35
CA GLY A 191 9.39 9.29 6.83
C GLY A 191 9.35 10.76 6.40
N ALA A 192 8.19 11.30 6.06
CA ALA A 192 7.99 12.73 5.86
C ALA A 192 8.30 13.53 7.15
N ALA A 193 8.80 14.76 7.00
CA ALA A 193 9.30 15.57 8.12
C ALA A 193 8.20 15.95 9.13
N ASN A 194 7.00 16.27 8.65
CA ASN A 194 5.80 16.54 9.45
C ASN A 194 5.32 15.30 10.23
N LEU A 195 5.57 14.08 9.74
CA LEU A 195 5.19 12.84 10.41
C LEU A 195 6.25 12.33 11.39
N CYS A 196 7.55 12.50 11.06
CA CYS A 196 8.64 11.81 11.75
C CYS A 196 9.84 12.68 12.18
N GLY A 197 9.75 14.00 12.02
CA GLY A 197 10.78 14.96 12.44
C GLY A 197 11.09 14.87 13.94
N ALA A 198 12.37 15.01 14.31
CA ALA A 198 12.83 14.80 15.68
C ALA A 198 12.28 15.81 16.71
N ASN A 199 12.10 17.06 16.29
CA ASN A 199 11.72 18.15 17.19
C ASN A 199 10.22 18.47 17.15
N HIS A 200 9.61 18.40 15.97
CA HIS A 200 8.21 18.76 15.75
C HIS A 200 7.61 17.91 14.64
N SER A 201 6.81 16.92 15.01
CA SER A 201 6.16 15.98 14.11
C SER A 201 5.02 15.25 14.80
N VAL A 202 4.16 14.56 14.04
CA VAL A 202 3.12 13.69 14.60
C VAL A 202 3.72 12.70 15.61
N PHE A 203 4.83 12.04 15.25
CA PHE A 203 5.53 11.14 16.17
C PHE A 203 6.01 11.86 17.44
N ALA A 204 6.69 13.01 17.31
CA ALA A 204 7.23 13.74 18.45
C ALA A 204 6.12 14.24 19.39
N LEU A 205 5.00 14.70 18.83
CA LEU A 205 3.84 15.16 19.58
C LEU A 205 3.14 14.01 20.31
N LEU A 206 2.85 12.90 19.62
CA LEU A 206 2.27 11.70 20.24
C LEU A 206 3.16 11.16 21.36
N LYS A 207 4.48 11.08 21.11
CA LYS A 207 5.44 10.58 22.09
C LYS A 207 5.51 11.45 23.34
N LYS A 208 5.52 12.77 23.15
CA LYS A 208 5.60 13.74 24.25
C LYS A 208 4.32 13.83 25.07
N ASN A 209 3.16 13.80 24.40
CA ASN A 209 1.89 14.18 25.03
C ASN A 209 1.02 12.99 25.45
N ASP A 210 1.13 11.84 24.78
CA ASP A 210 0.20 10.72 24.98
C ASP A 210 0.90 9.39 25.28
N CYS A 211 2.01 9.09 24.61
CA CYS A 211 2.67 7.77 24.62
C CYS A 211 4.20 7.86 24.75
N PRO A 212 4.76 7.99 25.97
CA PRO A 212 6.21 8.12 26.17
C PRO A 212 7.06 7.00 25.54
N ASN A 213 6.53 5.78 25.47
CA ASN A 213 7.19 4.62 24.87
C ASN A 213 6.89 4.42 23.38
N LEU A 214 6.37 5.43 22.68
CA LEU A 214 6.07 5.29 21.26
C LEU A 214 7.34 5.03 20.44
N HIS A 215 7.27 3.99 19.60
CA HIS A 215 8.33 3.61 18.66
C HIS A 215 8.02 4.09 17.25
N LEU A 216 9.02 4.62 16.56
CA LEU A 216 8.89 5.07 15.18
C LEU A 216 9.49 4.04 14.24
N VAL A 217 8.73 3.64 13.22
CA VAL A 217 9.23 2.86 12.10
C VAL A 217 9.06 3.67 10.82
N LYS A 218 10.19 4.00 10.19
CA LYS A 218 10.20 4.66 8.88
C LYS A 218 10.20 3.59 7.79
N CYS A 219 9.55 3.89 6.67
CA CYS A 219 9.50 3.00 5.52
C CYS A 219 10.91 2.74 4.97
N VAL A 220 11.39 1.49 5.07
CA VAL A 220 12.67 1.09 4.48
C VAL A 220 12.63 1.22 2.97
N CYS A 221 11.55 0.77 2.32
CA CYS A 221 11.34 0.89 0.86
C CYS A 221 11.51 2.34 0.39
N HIS A 222 10.77 3.27 0.98
CA HIS A 222 10.86 4.69 0.62
C HIS A 222 12.23 5.29 0.98
N GLY A 223 12.87 4.81 2.05
CA GLY A 223 14.25 5.16 2.40
C GLY A 223 15.24 4.73 1.32
N LEU A 224 15.16 3.49 0.86
CA LEU A 224 15.98 2.92 -0.21
C LEU A 224 15.78 3.64 -1.53
N ASP A 225 14.52 3.96 -1.87
CA ASP A 225 14.16 4.74 -3.05
C ASP A 225 14.85 6.12 -3.04
N LYS A 226 14.75 6.84 -1.92
CA LYS A 226 15.44 8.12 -1.70
C LYS A 226 16.97 7.98 -1.77
N CYS A 227 17.54 6.86 -1.34
CA CYS A 227 18.99 6.64 -1.45
C CYS A 227 19.41 6.56 -2.92
N ALA A 228 18.71 5.74 -3.71
CA ALA A 228 19.00 5.57 -5.13
C ALA A 228 18.77 6.86 -5.92
N SER A 229 17.64 7.54 -5.66
CA SER A 229 17.29 8.82 -6.27
C SER A 229 18.30 9.93 -6.01
N LYS A 230 18.93 9.96 -4.83
CA LYS A 230 19.97 10.95 -4.54
C LYS A 230 21.33 10.58 -5.12
N ALA A 231 21.65 9.29 -5.16
CA ALA A 231 22.90 8.81 -5.73
C ALA A 231 22.92 8.98 -7.25
N SER A 232 21.77 8.87 -7.91
CA SER A 232 21.67 8.99 -9.36
C SER A 232 22.05 10.34 -9.93
N ALA A 233 22.06 11.40 -9.12
CA ALA A 233 22.59 12.71 -9.51
C ALA A 233 24.08 12.66 -9.91
N ALA A 234 24.79 11.56 -9.63
CA ALA A 234 26.13 11.30 -10.13
C ALA A 234 26.18 10.97 -11.64
N PHE A 235 25.06 10.59 -12.25
CA PHE A 235 24.97 10.30 -13.68
C PHE A 235 24.51 11.52 -14.49
N PRO A 236 24.86 11.59 -15.79
CA PRO A 236 24.34 12.63 -16.66
C PRO A 236 22.82 12.47 -16.86
N ALA A 237 22.11 13.59 -16.94
CA ALA A 237 20.65 13.61 -17.19
C ALA A 237 20.27 12.91 -18.51
N SER A 238 21.22 12.78 -19.45
CA SER A 238 21.04 12.04 -20.69
C SER A 238 20.79 10.55 -20.50
N LEU A 239 21.20 9.94 -19.38
CA LEU A 239 20.92 8.54 -19.08
C LEU A 239 19.43 8.31 -18.79
N GLU A 240 18.83 9.15 -17.95
CA GLU A 240 17.39 9.10 -17.70
C GLU A 240 16.60 9.38 -18.99
N TYR A 241 17.04 10.40 -19.74
CA TYR A 241 16.43 10.76 -21.02
C TYR A 241 16.44 9.59 -22.01
N LEU A 242 17.59 8.92 -22.16
CA LEU A 242 17.75 7.75 -23.04
C LEU A 242 16.69 6.68 -22.75
N ILE A 243 16.61 6.24 -21.49
CA ILE A 243 15.69 5.17 -21.09
C ILE A 243 14.23 5.60 -21.28
N ARG A 244 13.89 6.83 -20.85
CA ARG A 244 12.51 7.34 -20.90
C ARG A 244 12.03 7.52 -22.33
N GLU A 245 12.81 8.21 -23.16
CA GLU A 245 12.40 8.52 -24.52
C GLU A 245 12.48 7.33 -25.45
N SER A 246 13.35 6.35 -25.18
CA SER A 246 13.33 5.07 -25.89
C SER A 246 11.99 4.33 -25.73
N ARG A 247 11.38 4.37 -24.53
CA ARG A 247 10.01 3.86 -24.34
C ARG A 247 9.00 4.77 -25.06
N ASN A 248 9.04 6.09 -24.81
CA ASN A 248 8.02 7.01 -25.33
C ASN A 248 7.94 6.98 -26.85
N TRP A 249 9.06 6.75 -27.55
CA TRP A 249 9.12 6.52 -28.98
C TRP A 249 8.01 5.60 -29.51
N PHE A 250 7.76 4.49 -28.81
CA PHE A 250 6.75 3.49 -29.14
C PHE A 250 5.35 3.83 -28.63
N SER A 251 5.24 4.68 -27.59
CA SER A 251 3.96 5.02 -26.98
C SER A 251 3.10 5.90 -27.89
N HIS A 252 3.75 6.68 -28.74
CA HIS A 252 3.10 7.60 -29.67
C HIS A 252 2.66 6.94 -30.99
N SER A 253 2.99 5.66 -31.22
CA SER A 253 2.66 5.02 -32.50
C SER A 253 2.59 3.51 -32.41
N ALA A 254 1.40 2.96 -32.68
CA ALA A 254 1.21 1.53 -32.87
C ALA A 254 2.04 1.00 -34.06
N LEU A 255 2.19 1.79 -35.12
CA LEU A 255 3.00 1.41 -36.29
C LEU A 255 4.47 1.20 -35.92
N ARG A 256 5.06 2.07 -35.08
CA ARG A 256 6.45 1.91 -34.62
C ARG A 256 6.65 0.63 -33.82
N LYS A 257 5.66 0.22 -33.01
CA LYS A 257 5.70 -1.06 -32.28
C LYS A 257 5.73 -2.25 -33.23
N VAL A 258 4.82 -2.27 -34.21
CA VAL A 258 4.72 -3.37 -35.20
C VAL A 258 5.97 -3.44 -36.08
N GLN A 259 6.50 -2.30 -36.51
CA GLN A 259 7.73 -2.24 -37.30
C GLN A 259 8.92 -2.81 -36.52
N TYR A 260 9.11 -2.35 -35.28
CA TYR A 260 10.19 -2.83 -34.45
C TYR A 260 10.04 -4.31 -34.08
N GLU A 261 8.83 -4.80 -33.83
CA GLU A 261 8.62 -6.25 -33.60
C GLU A 261 9.02 -7.08 -34.83
N ARG A 262 8.73 -6.62 -36.05
CA ARG A 262 9.16 -7.30 -37.28
C ARG A 262 10.69 -7.29 -37.43
N GLU A 263 11.32 -6.14 -37.19
CA GLU A 263 12.78 -6.02 -37.28
C GLU A 263 13.49 -6.85 -36.21
N TYR A 264 13.01 -6.81 -34.97
CA TYR A 264 13.56 -7.57 -33.86
C TYR A 264 13.46 -9.08 -34.13
N LYS A 265 12.32 -9.57 -34.61
CA LYS A 265 12.16 -10.99 -35.03
C LYS A 265 13.16 -11.40 -36.11
N ALA A 266 13.49 -10.51 -37.03
CA ALA A 266 14.47 -10.78 -38.08
C ALA A 266 15.91 -10.79 -37.53
N LEU A 267 16.22 -10.01 -36.49
CA LEU A 267 17.54 -9.91 -35.87
C LEU A 267 17.80 -11.04 -34.86
N ILE A 268 16.78 -11.47 -34.11
CA ILE A 268 16.89 -12.38 -32.95
C ILE A 268 16.08 -13.66 -33.18
N ASP A 269 16.23 -14.25 -34.36
CA ASP A 269 15.71 -15.59 -34.73
C ASP A 269 14.26 -15.87 -34.27
N GLY A 270 13.34 -15.00 -34.68
CA GLY A 270 11.90 -15.16 -34.42
C GLY A 270 11.42 -14.74 -33.03
N GLN A 271 12.30 -14.32 -32.12
CA GLN A 271 11.90 -13.87 -30.79
C GLN A 271 11.18 -12.52 -30.81
N LYS A 272 10.34 -12.28 -29.80
CA LYS A 272 9.67 -10.99 -29.61
C LYS A 272 10.55 -10.04 -28.78
N PRO A 273 10.50 -8.72 -29.04
CA PRO A 273 11.23 -7.74 -28.24
C PRO A 273 10.71 -7.72 -26.80
N PRO A 274 11.59 -7.61 -25.79
CA PRO A 274 11.19 -7.37 -24.41
C PRO A 274 10.37 -6.10 -24.28
N VAL A 275 9.32 -6.12 -23.46
CA VAL A 275 8.48 -4.94 -23.21
C VAL A 275 9.30 -3.87 -22.49
N LEU A 276 9.43 -2.69 -23.10
CA LEU A 276 10.05 -1.53 -22.47
C LEU A 276 9.15 -0.99 -21.36
N VAL A 277 9.69 -0.98 -20.14
CA VAL A 277 8.98 -0.54 -18.94
C VAL A 277 9.00 0.99 -18.85
N LYS A 278 7.83 1.61 -18.55
CA LYS A 278 7.73 3.05 -18.31
C LYS A 278 8.52 3.41 -17.05
N LEU A 279 9.45 4.37 -17.16
CA LEU A 279 10.17 4.89 -16.01
C LEU A 279 9.22 5.63 -15.06
N ALA A 280 9.28 5.28 -13.78
CA ALA A 280 8.64 6.04 -12.73
C ALA A 280 9.46 7.30 -12.42
N THR A 281 8.80 8.46 -12.38
CA THR A 281 9.45 9.77 -12.16
C THR A 281 10.05 9.91 -10.75
N THR A 282 9.41 9.31 -9.74
CA THR A 282 9.78 9.48 -8.33
C THR A 282 10.08 8.18 -7.59
N ARG A 283 10.15 7.03 -8.30
CA ARG A 283 10.35 5.70 -7.69
C ARG A 283 11.49 4.94 -8.35
N TRP A 284 12.72 5.21 -7.89
CA TRP A 284 13.94 4.51 -8.29
C TRP A 284 13.90 2.99 -8.05
N LEU A 285 13.09 2.51 -7.11
CA LEU A 285 12.84 1.08 -6.91
C LEU A 285 12.26 0.37 -8.14
N SER A 286 11.53 1.09 -8.99
CA SER A 286 10.93 0.53 -10.21
C SER A 286 11.86 0.59 -11.44
N TRP A 287 13.07 1.14 -11.29
CA TRP A 287 13.99 1.35 -12.42
C TRP A 287 14.62 0.05 -12.93
N TYR A 288 14.73 -1.00 -12.10
CA TYR A 288 15.34 -2.26 -12.52
C TYR A 288 14.66 -2.83 -13.79
N GLY A 289 13.33 -2.83 -13.85
CA GLY A 289 12.60 -3.32 -15.03
C GLY A 289 12.92 -2.52 -16.29
N ALA A 290 13.03 -1.20 -16.18
CA ALA A 290 13.38 -0.33 -17.31
C ALA A 290 14.84 -0.52 -17.75
N VAL A 291 15.79 -0.56 -16.81
CA VAL A 291 17.21 -0.80 -17.09
C VAL A 291 17.42 -2.20 -17.68
N LYS A 292 16.79 -3.24 -17.10
CA LYS A 292 16.85 -4.63 -17.60
C LYS A 292 16.32 -4.73 -19.03
N SER A 293 15.08 -4.28 -19.26
CA SER A 293 14.43 -4.37 -20.58
C SER A 293 15.16 -3.58 -21.65
N HIS A 294 15.68 -2.39 -21.32
CA HIS A 294 16.45 -1.57 -22.25
C HIS A 294 17.83 -2.18 -22.54
N SER A 295 18.54 -2.68 -21.52
CA SER A 295 19.86 -3.30 -21.70
C SER A 295 19.80 -4.59 -22.54
N LEU A 296 18.72 -5.36 -22.47
CA LEU A 296 18.55 -6.61 -23.22
C LEU A 296 18.40 -6.40 -24.73
N GLN A 297 17.99 -5.21 -25.16
CA GLN A 297 17.71 -4.90 -26.56
C GLN A 297 18.45 -3.64 -27.03
N TYR A 298 19.58 -3.32 -26.39
CA TYR A 298 20.28 -2.05 -26.58
C TYR A 298 20.77 -1.86 -28.01
N PHE A 299 21.34 -2.90 -28.61
CA PHE A 299 21.89 -2.85 -29.97
C PHE A 299 20.79 -2.86 -31.04
N GLU A 300 19.68 -3.52 -30.77
CA GLU A 300 18.48 -3.55 -31.62
C GLU A 300 17.82 -2.16 -31.63
N LEU A 301 17.69 -1.53 -30.46
CA LEU A 301 17.24 -0.14 -30.33
C LEU A 301 18.20 0.83 -31.02
N GLN A 302 19.51 0.63 -30.86
CA GLN A 302 20.53 1.42 -31.56
C GLN A 302 20.33 1.34 -33.07
N SER A 303 20.18 0.13 -33.63
CA SER A 303 19.93 -0.07 -35.05
C SER A 303 18.62 0.60 -35.50
N LEU A 304 17.56 0.50 -34.71
CA LEU A 304 16.27 1.13 -35.01
C LEU A 304 16.40 2.65 -35.09
N PHE A 305 16.97 3.28 -34.06
CA PHE A 305 17.06 4.74 -33.99
C PHE A 305 18.00 5.30 -35.06
N ARG A 306 19.08 4.58 -35.39
CA ARG A 306 19.96 4.94 -36.49
C ARG A 306 19.22 4.96 -37.83
N LYS A 307 18.50 3.87 -38.18
CA LYS A 307 17.67 3.83 -39.39
C LYS A 307 16.63 4.94 -39.44
N ALA A 308 15.98 5.21 -38.30
CA ALA A 308 14.98 6.26 -38.20
C ALA A 308 15.58 7.67 -38.37
N ALA A 309 16.81 7.90 -37.89
CA ALA A 309 17.56 9.13 -38.12
C ALA A 309 17.97 9.28 -39.59
N ASP A 310 18.52 8.22 -40.20
CA ASP A 310 18.94 8.21 -41.61
C ASP A 310 17.77 8.46 -42.58
N ALA A 311 16.55 8.09 -42.19
CA ALA A 311 15.32 8.35 -42.96
C ALA A 311 14.81 9.81 -42.87
N ASP A 312 15.39 10.64 -41.99
CA ASP A 312 15.05 12.06 -41.81
C ASP A 312 16.32 12.94 -41.72
N PRO A 313 17.18 12.95 -42.74
CA PRO A 313 18.52 13.56 -42.66
C PRO A 313 18.50 15.08 -42.36
N GLU A 314 17.41 15.77 -42.69
CA GLU A 314 17.24 17.20 -42.40
C GLU A 314 16.69 17.48 -40.99
N ARG A 315 16.45 16.45 -40.17
CA ARG A 315 15.87 16.53 -38.81
C ARG A 315 14.52 17.24 -38.76
N LYS A 316 13.75 17.21 -39.85
CA LYS A 316 12.48 17.95 -39.96
C LYS A 316 11.30 17.20 -39.38
N LYS A 317 11.33 15.86 -39.42
CA LYS A 317 10.19 15.01 -39.04
C LYS A 317 10.34 14.42 -37.65
N CYS A 318 11.55 14.01 -37.26
CA CYS A 318 11.79 13.33 -36.00
C CYS A 318 13.17 13.66 -35.38
N PRO A 319 13.33 14.85 -34.77
CA PRO A 319 14.56 15.22 -34.07
C PRO A 319 14.94 14.23 -32.96
N MET A 320 13.95 13.64 -32.29
CA MET A 320 14.14 12.65 -31.22
C MET A 320 14.89 11.41 -31.71
N ALA A 321 14.68 10.97 -32.95
CA ALA A 321 15.37 9.80 -33.52
C ALA A 321 16.89 10.02 -33.56
N HIS A 322 17.31 11.20 -34.00
CA HIS A 322 18.71 11.59 -34.06
C HIS A 322 19.36 11.67 -32.69
N GLN A 323 18.64 12.24 -31.72
CA GLN A 323 19.12 12.33 -30.35
C GLN A 323 19.27 10.95 -29.71
N LEU A 324 18.28 10.07 -29.88
CA LEU A 324 18.36 8.69 -29.39
C LEU A 324 19.47 7.90 -30.08
N ALA A 325 19.63 8.04 -31.41
CA ALA A 325 20.73 7.40 -32.14
C ALA A 325 22.10 7.83 -31.60
N ALA A 326 22.32 9.14 -31.46
CA ALA A 326 23.57 9.68 -30.93
C ALA A 326 23.87 9.19 -29.50
N LEU A 327 22.86 9.10 -28.64
CA LEU A 327 23.02 8.59 -27.28
C LEU A 327 23.35 7.08 -27.24
N HIS A 328 22.81 6.28 -28.16
CA HIS A 328 23.17 4.86 -28.25
C HIS A 328 24.58 4.65 -28.84
N GLU A 329 25.04 5.57 -29.70
CA GLU A 329 26.39 5.53 -30.29
C GLU A 329 27.50 5.99 -29.34
N ASP A 330 27.17 6.76 -28.29
CA ASP A 330 28.14 7.28 -27.32
C ASP A 330 28.86 6.18 -26.51
N GLY A 331 28.21 5.02 -26.34
CA GLY A 331 28.72 3.84 -25.62
C GLY A 331 28.81 3.99 -24.10
N ALA A 332 29.01 5.21 -23.58
CA ALA A 332 29.04 5.48 -22.14
C ALA A 332 27.74 5.09 -21.42
N HIS A 333 26.58 5.29 -22.06
CA HIS A 333 25.29 4.90 -21.50
C HIS A 333 25.15 3.40 -21.30
N LEU A 334 25.66 2.57 -22.22
CA LEU A 334 25.63 1.12 -22.06
C LEU A 334 26.45 0.68 -20.85
N LEU A 335 27.60 1.34 -20.60
CA LEU A 335 28.40 1.10 -19.41
C LEU A 335 27.67 1.49 -18.12
N TYR A 336 27.01 2.66 -18.09
CA TYR A 336 26.19 3.07 -16.94
C TYR A 336 25.06 2.07 -16.66
N LEU A 337 24.38 1.57 -17.70
CA LEU A 337 23.33 0.56 -17.57
C LEU A 337 23.89 -0.77 -17.06
N ALA A 338 25.04 -1.22 -17.59
CA ALA A 338 25.70 -2.45 -17.17
C ALA A 338 26.15 -2.40 -15.69
N PHE A 339 26.62 -1.24 -15.25
CA PHE A 339 26.95 -0.96 -13.85
C PHE A 339 25.71 -0.92 -12.95
N LEU A 340 24.65 -0.22 -13.35
CA LEU A 340 23.44 -0.05 -12.55
C LEU A 340 22.61 -1.33 -12.42
N LYS A 341 22.55 -2.15 -13.47
CA LYS A 341 21.68 -3.33 -13.55
C LYS A 341 21.79 -4.28 -12.33
N PRO A 342 22.97 -4.76 -11.90
CA PRO A 342 23.08 -5.64 -10.73
C PRO A 342 22.70 -4.94 -9.43
N ILE A 343 23.07 -3.66 -9.25
CA ILE A 343 22.76 -2.90 -8.03
C ILE A 343 21.25 -2.71 -7.89
N LEU A 344 20.57 -2.32 -8.97
CA LEU A 344 19.12 -2.12 -9.00
C LEU A 344 18.36 -3.45 -8.86
N ARG A 345 18.92 -4.57 -9.33
CA ARG A 345 18.34 -5.91 -9.12
C ARG A 345 18.29 -6.25 -7.63
N GLU A 346 19.41 -6.12 -6.93
CA GLU A 346 19.49 -6.37 -5.49
C GLU A 346 18.58 -5.41 -4.72
N LEU A 347 18.56 -4.13 -5.09
CA LEU A 347 17.67 -3.14 -4.49
C LEU A 347 16.18 -3.51 -4.66
N ALA A 348 15.79 -3.95 -5.86
CA ALA A 348 14.43 -4.42 -6.14
C ALA A 348 14.09 -5.69 -5.34
N SER A 349 15.03 -6.63 -5.22
CA SER A 349 14.85 -7.86 -4.42
C SER A 349 14.60 -7.54 -2.94
N ILE A 350 15.46 -6.70 -2.33
CA ILE A 350 15.28 -6.25 -0.94
C ILE A 350 13.94 -5.54 -0.77
N ASN A 351 13.55 -4.69 -1.73
CA ASN A 351 12.27 -4.02 -1.67
C ASN A 351 11.10 -5.02 -1.63
N THR A 352 11.09 -6.02 -2.51
CA THR A 352 10.06 -7.07 -2.53
C THR A 352 9.99 -7.83 -1.20
N LEU A 353 11.12 -8.12 -0.57
CA LEU A 353 11.16 -8.75 0.76
C LEU A 353 10.47 -7.90 1.84
N PHE A 354 10.67 -6.58 1.84
CA PHE A 354 10.01 -5.67 2.78
C PHE A 354 8.52 -5.43 2.48
N GLN A 355 8.05 -5.79 1.28
CA GLN A 355 6.63 -5.70 0.88
C GLN A 355 5.85 -6.99 1.16
N SER A 356 6.56 -8.11 1.29
CA SER A 356 5.98 -9.43 1.58
C SER A 356 5.19 -9.45 2.89
N SER A 357 4.06 -10.15 2.88
CA SER A 357 3.19 -10.37 4.04
C SER A 357 3.68 -11.50 4.96
N SER A 358 4.56 -12.38 4.48
CA SER A 358 5.00 -13.60 5.17
C SER A 358 6.47 -13.60 5.58
N ALA A 359 7.22 -12.55 5.25
CA ALA A 359 8.66 -12.53 5.49
C ALA A 359 9.01 -12.47 6.99
N ASP A 360 9.95 -13.31 7.41
CA ASP A 360 10.50 -13.25 8.76
C ASP A 360 11.27 -11.94 8.94
N VAL A 361 10.82 -11.17 9.93
CA VAL A 361 11.34 -9.84 10.22
C VAL A 361 12.85 -9.80 10.36
N ALA A 362 13.41 -10.77 11.07
CA ALA A 362 14.83 -10.79 11.32
C ALA A 362 15.66 -11.16 10.10
N VAL A 363 15.12 -12.04 9.26
CA VAL A 363 15.75 -12.47 8.01
C VAL A 363 15.84 -11.29 7.06
N VAL A 364 14.76 -10.53 6.89
CA VAL A 364 14.72 -9.36 5.98
C VAL A 364 15.75 -8.30 6.37
N TYR A 365 15.91 -8.02 7.67
CA TYR A 365 16.90 -7.04 8.13
C TYR A 365 18.35 -7.54 8.03
N ARG A 366 18.58 -8.85 8.14
CA ARG A 366 19.88 -9.46 7.83
C ARG A 366 20.22 -9.28 6.35
N ASP A 367 19.26 -9.47 5.46
CA ASP A 367 19.47 -9.32 4.02
C ASP A 367 19.71 -7.84 3.66
N LEU A 368 19.02 -6.90 4.31
CA LEU A 368 19.31 -5.46 4.22
C LEU A 368 20.75 -5.14 4.67
N LYS A 369 21.24 -5.76 5.75
CA LYS A 369 22.65 -5.61 6.17
C LYS A 369 23.59 -6.08 5.07
N ALA A 370 23.38 -7.30 4.58
CA ALA A 370 24.23 -7.87 3.55
C ALA A 370 24.31 -6.94 2.34
N PHE A 371 23.16 -6.43 1.89
CA PHE A 371 23.08 -5.44 0.82
C PHE A 371 23.91 -4.17 1.11
N VAL A 372 23.72 -3.53 2.27
CA VAL A 372 24.47 -2.31 2.63
C VAL A 372 25.98 -2.55 2.62
N PHE A 373 26.44 -3.67 3.19
CA PHE A 373 27.87 -3.99 3.23
C PHE A 373 28.42 -4.41 1.87
N THR A 374 27.65 -5.07 1.02
CA THR A 374 28.04 -5.36 -0.37
C THR A 374 28.32 -4.06 -1.13
N ILE A 375 27.41 -3.09 -1.05
CA ILE A 375 27.60 -1.77 -1.68
C ILE A 375 28.79 -1.01 -1.07
N ALA A 376 28.94 -1.03 0.26
CA ALA A 376 30.06 -0.39 0.93
C ALA A 376 31.41 -1.00 0.51
N ASN A 377 31.51 -2.34 0.47
CA ASN A 377 32.72 -3.05 0.06
C ASN A 377 33.11 -2.77 -1.40
N ALA A 378 32.16 -2.40 -2.26
CA ALA A 378 32.46 -2.03 -3.64
C ALA A 378 33.34 -0.77 -3.72
N VAL A 379 33.20 0.18 -2.79
CA VAL A 379 33.83 1.51 -2.88
C VAL A 379 34.72 1.92 -1.70
N VAL A 380 34.59 1.25 -0.56
CA VAL A 380 35.36 1.53 0.67
C VAL A 380 36.45 0.48 0.87
N LYS A 381 37.62 0.89 1.36
CA LYS A 381 38.76 0.01 1.64
C LYS A 381 38.42 -1.01 2.73
N PRO A 382 38.84 -2.28 2.62
CA PRO A 382 38.58 -3.30 3.63
C PRO A 382 39.03 -2.89 5.03
N GLU A 383 40.19 -2.22 5.17
CA GLU A 383 40.75 -1.77 6.45
C GLU A 383 39.82 -0.81 7.20
N ALA A 384 39.06 0.00 6.46
CA ALA A 384 38.08 0.93 7.01
C ALA A 384 36.75 0.25 7.38
N ILE A 385 36.55 -1.01 6.96
CA ILE A 385 35.37 -1.86 7.26
C ILE A 385 35.71 -2.95 8.29
N ARG A 386 36.99 -3.35 8.42
CA ARG A 386 37.53 -4.51 9.19
C ARG A 386 37.17 -4.57 10.69
N GLN A 387 36.46 -3.59 11.24
CA GLN A 387 35.84 -3.67 12.58
C GLN A 387 34.41 -4.25 12.58
N THR A 388 33.88 -4.60 11.41
CA THR A 388 32.53 -5.17 11.23
C THR A 388 32.70 -6.55 10.61
N GLN A 389 32.37 -7.61 11.36
CA GLN A 389 32.47 -8.96 10.79
C GLN A 389 31.26 -9.20 9.87
N PRO A 390 31.46 -9.66 8.62
CA PRO A 390 30.36 -9.97 7.70
C PRO A 390 29.49 -11.14 8.21
N GLY A 391 30.03 -11.97 9.11
CA GLY A 391 29.31 -13.06 9.76
C GLY A 391 28.62 -12.58 11.03
N GLY A 392 27.39 -12.08 10.92
CA GLY A 392 26.57 -11.75 12.09
C GLY A 392 25.53 -10.66 11.84
N MET A 393 24.68 -10.46 12.85
CA MET A 393 23.60 -9.45 12.88
C MET A 393 24.07 -8.00 12.74
N LEU A 394 23.19 -7.11 12.28
CA LEU A 394 23.47 -5.69 12.09
C LEU A 394 23.45 -4.95 13.43
N ARG A 395 24.63 -4.72 13.99
CA ARG A 395 24.74 -3.94 15.23
C ARG A 395 24.75 -2.46 14.89
N LEU A 396 24.10 -1.64 15.72
CA LEU A 396 24.16 -0.18 15.58
C LEU A 396 25.62 0.32 15.62
N SER A 397 26.48 -0.35 16.39
CA SER A 397 27.92 -0.07 16.44
C SER A 397 28.61 -0.26 15.09
N GLU A 398 28.19 -1.26 14.29
CA GLU A 398 28.76 -1.51 12.96
C GLU A 398 28.30 -0.42 11.97
N ILE A 399 27.02 -0.03 12.03
CA ILE A 399 26.48 1.08 11.24
C ILE A 399 27.21 2.39 11.60
N GLN A 400 27.41 2.64 12.90
CA GLN A 400 28.12 3.83 13.39
C GLN A 400 29.58 3.84 12.96
N ALA A 401 30.28 2.70 13.07
CA ALA A 401 31.64 2.56 12.59
C ALA A 401 31.74 2.84 11.09
N LEU A 402 30.85 2.23 10.28
CA LEU A 402 30.79 2.49 8.85
C LEU A 402 30.48 3.97 8.56
N LYS A 403 29.53 4.57 9.29
CA LYS A 403 29.19 6.00 9.15
C LYS A 403 30.40 6.91 9.40
N ILE A 404 31.20 6.61 10.44
CA ILE A 404 32.44 7.33 10.73
C ILE A 404 33.47 7.10 9.62
N SER A 405 33.63 5.86 9.16
CA SER A 405 34.55 5.53 8.07
C SER A 405 34.24 6.28 6.78
N LEU A 406 32.95 6.47 6.46
CA LEU A 406 32.52 7.21 5.27
C LEU A 406 32.80 8.72 5.33
N LEU A 407 33.05 9.31 6.52
CA LEU A 407 33.39 10.74 6.63
C LEU A 407 34.81 11.07 6.13
N ARG A 408 35.63 10.05 5.89
CA ARG A 408 37.07 10.19 5.60
C ARG A 408 37.36 9.82 4.15
N PRO A 409 37.68 10.78 3.27
CA PRO A 409 37.95 10.51 1.85
C PRO A 409 39.04 9.45 1.60
N GLU A 410 40.04 9.38 2.48
CA GLU A 410 41.14 8.42 2.44
C GLU A 410 40.70 6.96 2.60
N ASN A 411 39.50 6.71 3.13
CA ASN A 411 38.94 5.38 3.30
C ASN A 411 38.31 4.83 2.01
N PHE A 412 38.07 5.65 1.00
CA PHE A 412 37.54 5.18 -0.28
C PHE A 412 38.66 4.57 -1.14
N LYS A 413 38.29 3.56 -1.91
CA LYS A 413 39.19 2.93 -2.89
C LYS A 413 39.58 3.95 -3.98
N SER A 414 40.79 3.83 -4.51
CA SER A 414 41.15 4.52 -5.76
C SER A 414 40.27 3.98 -6.89
N ARG A 415 40.14 4.76 -7.97
CA ARG A 415 39.25 4.42 -9.11
C ARG A 415 39.49 3.00 -9.62
N ASP A 416 40.74 2.60 -9.76
CA ASP A 416 41.12 1.29 -10.33
C ASP A 416 40.83 0.10 -9.40
N LEU A 417 40.54 0.36 -8.13
CA LEU A 417 40.22 -0.66 -7.12
C LEU A 417 38.72 -0.72 -6.81
N VAL A 418 37.91 0.20 -7.34
CA VAL A 418 36.45 0.19 -7.19
C VAL A 418 35.89 -1.04 -7.90
N ASP A 419 34.95 -1.72 -7.26
CA ASP A 419 34.23 -2.81 -7.88
C ASP A 419 33.06 -2.26 -8.72
N TYR A 420 33.27 -2.23 -10.05
CA TYR A 420 32.25 -1.84 -11.02
C TYR A 420 31.37 -3.01 -11.49
N GLY A 421 31.72 -4.25 -11.10
CA GLY A 421 31.03 -5.47 -11.50
C GLY A 421 31.47 -6.04 -12.86
N GLU A 422 31.34 -7.35 -13.00
CA GLU A 422 31.77 -8.10 -14.20
C GLU A 422 31.06 -7.65 -15.49
N GLY A 423 29.76 -7.33 -15.39
CA GLY A 423 28.98 -6.87 -16.55
C GLY A 423 29.50 -5.56 -17.15
N PHE A 424 30.01 -4.66 -16.30
CA PHE A 424 30.63 -3.41 -16.75
C PHE A 424 31.89 -3.68 -17.56
N TRP A 425 32.77 -4.57 -17.06
CA TRP A 425 34.04 -4.86 -17.71
C TRP A 425 33.89 -5.62 -19.02
N LYS A 426 32.91 -6.53 -19.12
CA LYS A 426 32.55 -7.19 -20.38
C LYS A 426 32.17 -6.17 -21.45
N VAL A 427 31.25 -5.27 -21.13
CA VAL A 427 30.82 -4.19 -22.05
C VAL A 427 31.99 -3.26 -22.39
N ALA A 428 32.84 -2.92 -21.42
CA ALA A 428 33.99 -2.05 -21.66
C ALA A 428 35.00 -2.66 -22.64
N ALA A 429 35.23 -3.97 -22.54
CA ALA A 429 36.11 -4.71 -23.45
C ALA A 429 35.59 -4.71 -24.90
N ASP A 430 34.27 -4.80 -25.07
CA ASP A 430 33.62 -4.80 -26.39
C ASP A 430 33.60 -3.40 -27.02
N LEU A 431 33.28 -2.35 -26.25
CA LEU A 431 33.13 -0.98 -26.77
C LEU A 431 34.44 -0.27 -27.08
N LYS A 432 35.53 -0.58 -26.36
CA LYS A 432 36.86 0.05 -26.51
C LYS A 432 36.81 1.59 -26.55
N LEU A 433 36.12 2.19 -25.59
CA LEU A 433 35.99 3.64 -25.51
C LEU A 433 37.34 4.34 -25.27
N PRO A 434 37.49 5.61 -25.72
CA PRO A 434 38.65 6.42 -25.36
C PRO A 434 38.84 6.51 -23.85
N GLN A 435 40.10 6.52 -23.39
CA GLN A 435 40.43 6.50 -21.96
C GLN A 435 39.79 7.65 -21.18
N GLU A 436 39.68 8.85 -21.77
CA GLU A 436 39.03 10.01 -21.15
C GLU A 436 37.54 9.73 -20.83
N LYS A 437 36.80 9.12 -21.76
CA LYS A 437 35.41 8.73 -21.53
C LYS A 437 35.30 7.62 -20.49
N MET A 438 36.19 6.64 -20.53
CA MET A 438 36.23 5.57 -19.52
C MET A 438 36.47 6.14 -18.12
N ASP A 439 37.42 7.07 -18.00
CA ASP A 439 37.75 7.76 -16.75
C ASP A 439 36.55 8.55 -16.21
N GLU A 440 35.80 9.24 -17.09
CA GLU A 440 34.57 9.95 -16.72
C GLU A 440 33.48 8.98 -16.24
N VAL A 441 33.23 7.90 -16.99
CA VAL A 441 32.24 6.88 -16.64
C VAL A 441 32.55 6.27 -15.26
N GLN A 442 33.81 5.86 -15.05
CA GLN A 442 34.28 5.29 -13.79
C GLN A 442 34.18 6.28 -12.62
N ARG A 443 34.42 7.57 -12.86
CA ARG A 443 34.23 8.64 -11.87
C ARG A 443 32.75 8.73 -11.47
N CYS A 444 31.84 8.84 -12.43
CA CYS A 444 30.40 8.89 -12.16
C CYS A 444 29.90 7.65 -11.40
N CYS A 445 30.32 6.44 -11.80
CA CYS A 445 29.96 5.20 -11.12
C CYS A 445 30.51 5.16 -9.67
N LYS A 446 31.75 5.62 -9.46
CA LYS A 446 32.33 5.73 -8.10
C LYS A 446 31.56 6.74 -7.26
N ASP A 447 31.26 7.92 -7.80
CA ASP A 447 30.51 8.97 -7.11
C ASP A 447 29.11 8.48 -6.72
N PHE A 448 28.46 7.70 -7.60
CA PHE A 448 27.20 7.00 -7.30
C PHE A 448 27.37 6.07 -6.10
N LEU A 449 28.35 5.16 -6.09
CA LEU A 449 28.55 4.22 -4.97
C LEU A 449 28.84 4.93 -3.66
N VAL A 450 29.69 5.96 -3.67
CA VAL A 450 29.99 6.77 -2.47
C VAL A 450 28.70 7.39 -1.93
N LYS A 451 27.96 8.10 -2.80
CA LYS A 451 26.73 8.78 -2.41
C LYS A 451 25.67 7.79 -1.95
N PHE A 452 25.50 6.68 -2.65
CA PHE A 452 24.53 5.64 -2.32
C PHE A 452 24.83 5.02 -0.96
N THR A 453 26.08 4.65 -0.71
CA THR A 453 26.52 4.10 0.59
C THR A 453 26.26 5.07 1.74
N HIS A 454 26.58 6.36 1.55
CA HIS A 454 26.28 7.41 2.53
C HIS A 454 24.78 7.54 2.82
N GLU A 455 23.94 7.59 1.78
CA GLU A 455 22.51 7.76 1.98
C GLU A 455 21.87 6.52 2.63
N LEU A 456 22.33 5.30 2.27
CA LEU A 456 21.90 4.03 2.87
C LEU A 456 22.12 4.02 4.38
N VAL A 457 23.37 4.22 4.82
CA VAL A 457 23.75 4.20 6.24
C VAL A 457 23.00 5.27 7.05
N ASN A 458 22.69 6.42 6.44
CA ASN A 458 21.96 7.50 7.09
C ASN A 458 20.44 7.28 7.19
N ARG A 459 19.88 6.34 6.42
CA ARG A 459 18.42 6.08 6.36
C ARG A 459 17.98 4.76 6.98
N LEU A 460 18.91 3.96 7.49
CA LEU A 460 18.56 2.75 8.23
C LEU A 460 17.65 3.08 9.43
N PRO A 461 16.63 2.25 9.71
CA PRO A 461 15.72 2.46 10.83
C PRO A 461 16.44 2.58 12.18
N SER A 462 16.00 3.51 13.03
CA SER A 462 16.56 3.66 14.38
C SER A 462 16.23 2.50 15.31
N CYS A 463 15.16 1.75 15.01
CA CYS A 463 14.70 0.59 15.78
C CYS A 463 15.38 -0.72 15.37
N ILE A 464 16.44 -0.69 14.55
CA ILE A 464 17.05 -1.89 13.97
C ILE A 464 17.52 -2.89 15.03
N GLU A 465 18.09 -2.42 16.15
CA GLU A 465 18.49 -3.30 17.27
C GLU A 465 17.29 -3.97 17.94
N ALA A 466 16.18 -3.25 18.07
CA ALA A 466 15.00 -3.76 18.74
C ALA A 466 14.32 -4.83 17.87
N ILE A 467 14.23 -4.57 16.57
CA ILE A 467 13.73 -5.50 15.56
C ILE A 467 14.59 -6.76 15.53
N ASP A 468 15.90 -6.60 15.54
CA ASP A 468 16.85 -7.69 15.53
C ASP A 468 16.76 -8.56 16.80
N GLY A 469 16.59 -7.91 17.96
CA GLY A 469 16.32 -8.60 19.22
C GLY A 469 15.05 -9.45 19.21
N MET A 470 14.10 -9.22 18.30
CA MET A 470 12.87 -10.02 18.22
C MET A 470 13.13 -11.49 17.83
N ARG A 471 14.29 -11.80 17.23
CA ARG A 471 14.74 -13.19 16.97
C ARG A 471 14.78 -14.04 18.22
N ALA A 472 15.07 -13.43 19.36
CA ALA A 472 15.09 -14.13 20.63
C ALA A 472 13.74 -14.82 20.92
N PHE A 473 12.65 -14.32 20.31
CA PHE A 473 11.31 -14.82 20.48
C PHE A 473 10.91 -15.90 19.46
N THR A 474 11.75 -16.23 18.47
CA THR A 474 11.49 -17.39 17.59
C THR A 474 11.45 -18.67 18.44
N PRO A 475 10.49 -19.60 18.24
CA PRO A 475 10.32 -20.76 19.13
C PRO A 475 11.61 -21.57 19.32
N SER A 476 12.34 -21.83 18.23
CA SER A 476 13.61 -22.55 18.24
C SER A 476 14.72 -21.89 19.05
N ILE A 477 14.70 -20.56 19.20
CA ILE A 477 15.67 -19.79 19.99
C ILE A 477 15.16 -19.62 21.43
N ALA A 478 13.87 -19.32 21.59
CA ALA A 478 13.23 -19.06 22.88
C ALA A 478 13.23 -20.29 23.80
N LEU A 479 13.24 -21.50 23.23
CA LEU A 479 13.28 -22.78 23.93
C LEU A 479 14.65 -23.48 23.85
N ALA A 480 15.65 -22.84 23.22
CA ALA A 480 16.97 -23.47 23.03
C ALA A 480 17.67 -23.75 24.36
N SER A 481 18.30 -24.94 24.46
CA SER A 481 19.16 -25.30 25.60
C SER A 481 20.54 -24.63 25.52
N ARG A 482 21.03 -24.32 24.31
CA ARG A 482 22.28 -23.60 24.04
C ARG A 482 22.02 -22.41 23.12
N GLY A 483 22.67 -21.28 23.38
CA GLY A 483 22.55 -20.08 22.55
C GLY A 483 21.30 -19.23 22.83
N ARG A 484 20.47 -19.61 23.80
CA ARG A 484 19.33 -18.81 24.26
C ARG A 484 19.79 -17.49 24.88
N PRO A 485 19.26 -16.33 24.44
CA PRO A 485 19.63 -15.04 25.01
C PRO A 485 19.28 -14.90 26.50
N GLN A 486 20.16 -14.25 27.25
CA GLN A 486 19.85 -13.80 28.62
C GLN A 486 18.75 -12.72 28.56
N PHE A 487 17.99 -12.58 29.65
CA PHE A 487 16.89 -11.61 29.72
C PHE A 487 17.33 -10.17 29.35
N LYS A 488 18.49 -9.73 29.85
CA LYS A 488 19.09 -8.41 29.54
C LYS A 488 19.47 -8.21 28.06
N GLN A 489 19.54 -9.28 27.27
CA GLN A 489 19.85 -9.25 25.84
C GLN A 489 18.58 -9.21 24.98
N LEU A 490 17.40 -9.36 25.57
CA LEU A 490 16.13 -9.15 24.89
C LEU A 490 15.96 -7.67 24.51
N PRO A 491 15.09 -7.33 23.54
CA PRO A 491 14.82 -5.95 23.13
C PRO A 491 13.99 -5.18 24.18
N LEU A 492 14.45 -5.13 25.43
CA LEU A 492 13.75 -4.55 26.59
C LEU A 492 13.51 -3.04 26.47
N LYS A 493 14.27 -2.34 25.61
CA LYS A 493 14.01 -0.92 25.28
C LYS A 493 12.61 -0.70 24.67
N LEU A 494 11.96 -1.76 24.19
CA LEU A 494 10.58 -1.70 23.72
C LEU A 494 9.55 -1.57 24.86
N VAL A 495 9.94 -1.85 26.12
CA VAL A 495 9.04 -2.10 27.26
C VAL A 495 8.94 -0.96 28.25
N SER A 496 9.87 -0.01 28.23
CA SER A 496 10.36 0.71 29.43
C SER A 496 9.35 1.44 30.33
N ASP A 497 8.06 1.55 30.01
CA ASP A 497 7.05 2.17 30.88
C ASP A 497 5.60 1.64 30.64
N ASN A 498 5.43 0.40 30.16
CA ASN A 498 4.13 -0.11 29.67
C ASN A 498 3.26 -0.82 30.74
N GLY A 499 3.54 -0.64 32.03
CA GLY A 499 2.84 -1.37 33.10
C GLY A 499 3.14 -2.88 33.12
N ILE A 500 4.28 -3.27 32.52
CA ILE A 500 4.80 -4.63 32.53
C ILE A 500 5.78 -4.76 33.68
N ASP A 501 5.56 -5.73 34.57
CA ASP A 501 6.48 -6.03 35.66
C ASP A 501 7.73 -6.74 35.10
N MET A 502 8.86 -6.02 35.12
CA MET A 502 10.14 -6.49 34.57
C MET A 502 10.70 -7.69 35.35
N GLU A 503 10.50 -7.75 36.66
CA GLU A 503 10.97 -8.85 37.51
C GLU A 503 10.13 -10.10 37.24
N ALA A 504 8.81 -9.94 37.17
CA ALA A 504 7.90 -11.02 36.80
C ALA A 504 8.19 -11.53 35.38
N MET A 505 8.46 -10.64 34.43
CA MET A 505 8.80 -10.99 33.05
C MET A 505 10.13 -11.75 32.96
N GLU A 506 11.15 -11.38 33.75
CA GLU A 506 12.41 -12.13 33.84
C GLU A 506 12.20 -13.55 34.34
N MET A 507 11.39 -13.71 35.39
CA MET A 507 11.06 -15.03 35.94
C MET A 507 10.25 -15.87 34.95
N GLN A 508 9.32 -15.25 34.23
CA GLN A 508 8.58 -15.87 33.12
C GLN A 508 9.54 -16.33 32.01
N TRP A 509 10.53 -15.51 31.63
CA TRP A 509 11.55 -15.90 30.65
C TRP A 509 12.37 -17.08 31.14
N LYS A 510 12.81 -17.12 32.40
CA LYS A 510 13.53 -18.28 32.96
C LYS A 510 12.67 -19.54 32.93
N LYS A 511 11.41 -19.44 33.35
CA LYS A 511 10.46 -20.55 33.38
C LYS A 511 10.19 -21.14 31.99
N LEU A 512 10.02 -20.29 30.97
CA LEU A 512 9.79 -20.73 29.60
C LEU A 512 10.93 -21.61 29.07
N GLY A 513 12.19 -21.29 29.42
CA GLY A 513 13.36 -22.07 29.02
C GLY A 513 13.45 -23.47 29.62
N ASN A 514 12.61 -23.80 30.60
CA ASN A 514 12.53 -25.13 31.20
C ASN A 514 11.39 -25.97 30.63
N MET A 515 10.61 -25.44 29.68
CA MET A 515 9.49 -26.12 29.05
C MET A 515 9.89 -26.72 27.70
N LYS A 516 9.23 -27.80 27.31
CA LYS A 516 9.36 -28.37 25.96
C LYS A 516 8.32 -27.80 25.01
N PHE A 517 8.59 -27.89 23.71
CA PHE A 517 7.67 -27.40 22.69
C PHE A 517 6.32 -28.11 22.76
N GLU A 518 6.30 -29.43 22.98
CA GLU A 518 5.08 -30.24 23.06
C GLU A 518 4.21 -29.90 24.27
N GLU A 519 4.81 -29.37 25.35
CA GLU A 519 4.09 -28.92 26.54
C GLU A 519 3.35 -27.60 26.30
N ILE A 520 3.85 -26.78 25.36
CA ILE A 520 3.27 -25.49 25.00
C ILE A 520 2.28 -25.67 23.85
N CYS A 521 2.71 -26.37 22.80
CA CYS A 521 2.03 -26.55 21.53
C CYS A 521 1.78 -28.04 21.25
N PRO A 522 0.90 -28.71 22.02
CA PRO A 522 0.66 -30.15 21.84
C PRO A 522 0.09 -30.45 20.45
N GLY A 523 0.68 -31.42 19.75
CA GLY A 523 0.24 -31.87 18.43
C GLY A 523 0.51 -30.91 17.27
N LYS A 524 1.32 -29.86 17.48
CA LYS A 524 1.80 -28.99 16.40
C LYS A 524 3.24 -29.34 16.04
N GLU A 525 3.64 -28.98 14.81
CA GLU A 525 5.03 -29.11 14.36
C GLU A 525 5.93 -28.02 14.98
N GLU A 526 7.22 -28.27 15.15
CA GLU A 526 8.19 -27.27 15.62
C GLU A 526 8.36 -26.07 14.65
N SER A 527 7.83 -26.19 13.43
CA SER A 527 7.79 -25.17 12.38
C SER A 527 6.75 -24.06 12.59
N VAL A 528 5.99 -24.10 13.71
CA VAL A 528 4.95 -23.10 14.03
C VAL A 528 5.51 -21.68 13.99
N ASP A 529 4.75 -20.80 13.34
CA ASP A 529 5.12 -19.40 13.22
C ASP A 529 5.14 -18.70 14.60
N ILE A 530 5.97 -17.65 14.69
CA ILE A 530 6.21 -16.91 15.93
C ILE A 530 4.92 -16.37 16.57
N VAL A 531 3.95 -15.92 15.77
CA VAL A 531 2.70 -15.34 16.28
C VAL A 531 1.83 -16.43 16.91
N THR A 532 1.67 -17.57 16.24
CA THR A 532 0.91 -18.71 16.75
C THR A 532 1.53 -19.29 18.02
N PHE A 533 2.86 -19.39 18.07
CA PHE A 533 3.57 -19.84 19.27
C PHE A 533 3.27 -18.91 20.46
N TRP A 534 3.48 -17.60 20.31
CA TRP A 534 3.25 -16.65 21.40
C TRP A 534 1.78 -16.47 21.77
N GLY A 535 0.86 -16.67 20.83
CA GLY A 535 -0.57 -16.79 21.11
C GLY A 535 -0.89 -17.96 22.03
N THR A 536 -0.26 -19.10 21.80
CA THR A 536 -0.41 -20.30 22.64
C THR A 536 0.23 -20.09 24.03
N VAL A 537 1.40 -19.44 24.09
CA VAL A 537 2.06 -19.06 25.35
C VAL A 537 1.19 -18.09 26.16
N TYR A 538 0.49 -17.15 25.50
CA TYR A 538 -0.44 -16.22 26.16
C TYR A 538 -1.64 -16.94 26.79
N ASP A 539 -2.19 -17.94 26.11
CA ASP A 539 -3.36 -18.70 26.58
C ASP A 539 -3.01 -19.78 27.61
N LEU A 540 -1.73 -20.09 27.80
CA LEU A 540 -1.28 -21.15 28.70
C LEU A 540 -1.68 -20.84 30.15
N LYS A 541 -2.39 -21.79 30.76
CA LYS A 541 -2.87 -21.70 32.14
C LYS A 541 -2.27 -22.79 33.02
N ASN A 542 -2.03 -22.46 34.28
CA ASN A 542 -1.67 -23.46 35.29
C ASN A 542 -2.90 -24.26 35.75
N ALA A 543 -2.69 -25.22 36.66
CA ALA A 543 -3.77 -26.04 37.23
C ALA A 543 -4.86 -25.23 37.95
N ALA A 544 -4.56 -23.98 38.38
CA ALA A 544 -5.50 -23.06 39.00
C ALA A 544 -6.23 -22.15 37.98
N GLY A 545 -6.02 -22.35 36.68
CA GLY A 545 -6.64 -21.54 35.61
C GLY A 545 -6.02 -20.15 35.42
N GLN A 546 -4.90 -19.84 36.09
CA GLN A 546 -4.20 -18.57 35.97
C GLN A 546 -3.21 -18.62 34.81
N GLN A 547 -3.08 -17.50 34.08
CA GLN A 547 -2.09 -17.38 33.01
C GLN A 547 -0.66 -17.58 33.54
N VAL A 548 0.12 -18.38 32.82
CA VAL A 548 1.50 -18.70 33.22
C VAL A 548 2.49 -17.60 32.82
N PHE A 549 2.26 -16.97 31.66
CA PHE A 549 3.19 -16.00 31.06
C PHE A 549 2.49 -14.66 30.70
N PRO A 550 1.74 -14.03 31.62
CA PRO A 550 0.92 -12.86 31.31
C PRO A 550 1.72 -11.66 30.79
N ASP A 551 2.90 -11.39 31.35
CA ASP A 551 3.67 -10.17 31.07
C ASP A 551 4.59 -10.39 29.87
N LEU A 552 5.27 -11.55 29.84
CA LEU A 552 6.15 -11.93 28.75
C LEU A 552 5.37 -12.08 27.43
N ALA A 553 4.23 -12.78 27.44
CA ALA A 553 3.47 -12.97 26.21
C ALA A 553 2.84 -11.67 25.72
N ARG A 554 2.33 -10.81 26.61
CA ARG A 554 1.83 -9.47 26.23
C ARG A 554 2.93 -8.61 25.62
N PHE A 555 4.12 -8.62 26.22
CA PHE A 555 5.27 -7.91 25.69
C PHE A 555 5.61 -8.38 24.27
N VAL A 556 5.77 -9.68 24.08
CA VAL A 556 6.18 -10.21 22.77
C VAL A 556 5.11 -9.96 21.72
N LEU A 557 3.84 -10.20 22.03
CA LEU A 557 2.75 -9.91 21.10
C LEU A 557 2.67 -8.41 20.75
N ALA A 558 2.92 -7.51 21.70
CA ALA A 558 3.04 -6.08 21.43
C ALA A 558 4.23 -5.76 20.51
N ALA A 559 5.41 -6.34 20.80
CA ALA A 559 6.61 -6.17 19.97
C ALA A 559 6.39 -6.63 18.53
N LEU A 560 5.69 -7.76 18.33
CA LEU A 560 5.34 -8.29 17.01
C LEU A 560 4.33 -7.41 16.24
N THR A 561 3.66 -6.44 16.89
CA THR A 561 2.85 -5.43 16.19
C THR A 561 3.70 -4.41 15.44
N LEU A 562 5.01 -4.31 15.69
CA LEU A 562 5.89 -3.42 14.94
C LEU A 562 5.74 -3.70 13.43
N PRO A 563 5.56 -2.67 12.60
CA PRO A 563 5.47 -2.85 11.17
C PRO A 563 6.87 -3.10 10.60
N LEU A 564 6.95 -3.92 9.55
CA LEU A 564 8.20 -4.16 8.83
C LEU A 564 8.59 -3.00 7.93
N SER A 565 7.58 -2.46 7.25
CA SER A 565 7.67 -1.35 6.32
C SER A 565 6.34 -0.62 6.27
N ASN A 566 6.32 0.56 5.64
CA ASN A 566 5.08 1.28 5.34
C ASN A 566 4.40 0.76 4.06
N ALA A 567 4.98 -0.23 3.37
CA ALA A 567 4.50 -0.65 2.05
C ALA A 567 3.09 -1.27 2.08
N ILE A 568 2.61 -1.64 3.27
CA ILE A 568 1.22 -2.05 3.44
C ILE A 568 0.26 -0.90 3.10
N VAL A 569 0.61 0.34 3.40
CA VAL A 569 -0.24 1.49 3.04
C VAL A 569 -0.23 1.73 1.53
N GLU A 570 0.85 1.37 0.83
CA GLU A 570 0.86 1.38 -0.64
C GLU A 570 -0.17 0.38 -1.22
N ARG A 571 -0.36 -0.78 -0.58
CA ARG A 571 -1.44 -1.70 -0.95
C ARG A 571 -2.82 -1.09 -0.73
N LEU A 572 -3.02 -0.35 0.36
CA LEU A 572 -4.26 0.41 0.56
C LEU A 572 -4.48 1.43 -0.56
N PHE A 573 -3.43 2.15 -0.98
CA PHE A 573 -3.56 3.09 -2.10
C PHE A 573 -3.80 2.39 -3.45
N SER A 574 -3.31 1.16 -3.63
CA SER A 574 -3.71 0.34 -4.77
C SER A 574 -5.20 0.00 -4.73
N VAL A 575 -5.74 -0.37 -3.57
CA VAL A 575 -7.19 -0.60 -3.39
C VAL A 575 -7.97 0.71 -3.62
N LEU A 576 -7.45 1.85 -3.16
CA LEU A 576 -8.02 3.17 -3.42
C LEU A 576 -8.11 3.46 -4.92
N GLY A 577 -7.08 3.16 -5.70
CA GLY A 577 -7.10 3.32 -7.16
C GLY A 577 -8.16 2.46 -7.85
N ILE A 578 -8.44 1.25 -7.33
CA ILE A 578 -9.50 0.38 -7.83
C ILE A 578 -10.89 0.92 -7.46
N VAL A 579 -11.05 1.40 -6.22
CA VAL A 579 -12.33 1.93 -5.73
C VAL A 579 -12.67 3.26 -6.42
N LYS A 580 -11.68 4.15 -6.55
CA LYS A 580 -11.78 5.47 -7.18
C LYS A 580 -11.16 5.42 -8.58
N CYS A 581 -11.76 4.63 -9.47
CA CYS A 581 -11.35 4.54 -10.87
C CYS A 581 -11.95 5.68 -11.71
N LYS A 582 -11.59 5.77 -13.00
CA LYS A 582 -12.14 6.78 -13.94
C LYS A 582 -13.68 6.77 -13.95
N LEU A 583 -14.29 5.59 -13.81
CA LEU A 583 -15.74 5.40 -13.77
C LEU A 583 -16.37 5.61 -12.37
N ARG A 584 -15.57 5.93 -11.35
CA ARG A 584 -16.01 6.08 -9.94
C ARG A 584 -15.27 7.21 -9.25
N ASN A 585 -14.99 8.29 -9.98
CA ASN A 585 -14.13 9.37 -9.50
C ASN A 585 -14.86 10.40 -8.60
N ARG A 586 -16.19 10.37 -8.51
CA ARG A 586 -17.00 11.28 -7.67
C ARG A 586 -17.64 10.61 -6.44
N LEU A 587 -16.99 9.60 -5.88
CA LEU A 587 -17.45 8.99 -4.63
C LEU A 587 -17.40 9.98 -3.47
N SER A 588 -18.47 10.04 -2.67
CA SER A 588 -18.43 10.78 -1.41
C SER A 588 -17.43 10.15 -0.44
N MET A 589 -16.86 10.95 0.47
CA MET A 589 -15.89 10.45 1.45
C MET A 589 -16.46 9.35 2.34
N GLU A 590 -17.74 9.43 2.69
CA GLU A 590 -18.42 8.38 3.45
C GLU A 590 -18.49 7.06 2.67
N MET A 591 -18.82 7.11 1.38
CA MET A 591 -18.85 5.92 0.53
C MET A 591 -17.44 5.36 0.32
N LEU A 592 -16.47 6.24 0.08
CA LEU A 592 -15.08 5.85 -0.11
C LEU A 592 -14.53 5.11 1.13
N ASP A 593 -14.69 5.70 2.32
CA ASP A 593 -14.27 5.06 3.58
C ASP A 593 -14.96 3.71 3.78
N ALA A 594 -16.25 3.61 3.48
CA ALA A 594 -17.00 2.37 3.62
C ALA A 594 -16.53 1.26 2.68
N LEU A 595 -16.27 1.59 1.41
CA LEU A 595 -15.78 0.64 0.41
C LEU A 595 -14.37 0.18 0.73
N LEU A 596 -13.46 1.10 1.07
CA LEU A 596 -12.10 0.78 1.51
C LEU A 596 -12.13 -0.15 2.72
N ARG A 597 -12.97 0.16 3.71
CA ARG A 597 -13.12 -0.68 4.91
C ARG A 597 -13.59 -2.08 4.59
N ILE A 598 -14.67 -2.23 3.82
CA ILE A 598 -15.23 -3.56 3.51
C ILE A 598 -14.21 -4.39 2.72
N ARG A 599 -13.62 -3.82 1.67
CA ARG A 599 -12.63 -4.52 0.83
C ARG A 599 -11.40 -4.93 1.63
N THR A 600 -10.83 -4.00 2.38
CA THR A 600 -9.60 -4.26 3.15
C THR A 600 -9.87 -5.22 4.31
N HIS A 601 -11.02 -5.14 4.96
CA HIS A 601 -11.40 -6.04 6.05
C HIS A 601 -11.49 -7.51 5.62
N PHE A 602 -12.07 -7.77 4.44
CA PHE A 602 -12.12 -9.13 3.88
C PHE A 602 -10.74 -9.60 3.44
N HIS A 603 -9.99 -8.76 2.74
CA HIS A 603 -8.62 -9.06 2.32
C HIS A 603 -7.71 -9.39 3.52
N ALA A 604 -7.78 -8.60 4.60
CA ALA A 604 -7.00 -8.78 5.83
C ALA A 604 -7.23 -10.14 6.52
N ARG A 605 -8.33 -10.82 6.19
CA ARG A 605 -8.70 -12.13 6.75
C ARG A 605 -8.60 -13.27 5.75
N GLY A 606 -8.09 -13.01 4.54
CA GLY A 606 -8.08 -14.00 3.45
C GLY A 606 -9.48 -14.46 3.04
N LYS A 607 -10.49 -13.59 3.20
CA LYS A 607 -11.89 -13.88 2.89
C LYS A 607 -12.38 -13.01 1.73
N CYS A 608 -13.53 -13.38 1.18
CA CYS A 608 -14.24 -12.59 0.18
C CYS A 608 -15.73 -12.49 0.54
N CYS A 609 -16.51 -11.71 -0.22
CA CYS A 609 -17.93 -11.49 0.02
C CYS A 609 -18.77 -12.78 -0.01
N ASN A 610 -18.31 -13.83 -0.69
CA ASN A 610 -18.97 -15.14 -0.72
C ASN A 610 -18.95 -15.87 0.64
N GLN A 611 -18.01 -15.53 1.53
CA GLN A 611 -17.89 -16.06 2.88
C GLN A 611 -18.48 -15.10 3.93
N PHE A 612 -19.05 -13.96 3.50
CA PHE A 612 -19.61 -12.98 4.39
C PHE A 612 -20.90 -13.48 5.05
N LYS A 613 -20.89 -13.52 6.38
CA LYS A 613 -22.05 -13.84 7.21
C LYS A 613 -22.43 -12.59 8.01
N PRO A 614 -23.59 -11.96 7.73
CA PRO A 614 -24.00 -10.79 8.48
C PRO A 614 -24.14 -11.09 9.97
N THR A 615 -23.58 -10.22 10.81
CA THR A 615 -23.68 -10.37 12.27
C THR A 615 -25.07 -9.98 12.76
N THR A 616 -25.44 -10.44 13.96
CA THR A 616 -26.70 -10.03 14.60
C THR A 616 -26.78 -8.50 14.71
N GLU A 617 -25.67 -7.85 15.08
CA GLU A 617 -25.58 -6.39 15.14
C GLU A 617 -25.82 -5.71 13.79
N MET A 618 -25.40 -6.29 12.67
CA MET A 618 -25.73 -5.77 11.33
C MET A 618 -27.22 -5.92 11.01
N VAL A 619 -27.83 -7.05 11.35
CA VAL A 619 -29.27 -7.30 11.13
C VAL A 619 -30.12 -6.35 11.99
N ASP A 620 -29.70 -6.10 13.23
CA ASP A 620 -30.36 -5.18 14.15
C ASP A 620 -30.23 -3.72 13.69
N ASN A 621 -29.03 -3.33 13.25
CA ASN A 621 -28.76 -1.98 12.71
C ASN A 621 -29.37 -1.78 11.31
N PHE A 622 -29.80 -2.82 10.62
CA PHE A 622 -30.57 -2.67 9.39
C PHE A 622 -32.03 -2.30 9.69
N ASN A 623 -32.23 -1.05 10.06
CA ASN A 623 -33.53 -0.43 10.30
C ASN A 623 -33.54 1.04 9.83
N SER A 624 -34.73 1.63 9.68
CA SER A 624 -34.87 3.00 9.13
C SER A 624 -34.17 4.06 9.98
N LYS A 625 -34.13 3.89 11.30
CA LYS A 625 -33.47 4.84 12.22
C LYS A 625 -31.97 4.89 11.96
N CYS A 626 -31.31 3.74 11.81
CA CYS A 626 -29.88 3.68 11.52
C CYS A 626 -29.55 4.09 10.08
N MET A 627 -30.36 3.67 9.09
CA MET A 627 -30.08 3.96 7.69
C MET A 627 -30.35 5.42 7.28
N TYR A 628 -31.31 6.09 7.92
CA TYR A 628 -31.77 7.42 7.53
C TYR A 628 -31.72 8.45 8.66
N ALA A 629 -30.98 8.21 9.74
CA ALA A 629 -30.72 9.22 10.76
C ALA A 629 -30.14 10.49 10.11
N SER A 630 -30.87 11.61 10.21
CA SER A 630 -30.40 12.90 9.70
C SER A 630 -29.16 13.35 10.48
N SER A 631 -28.06 13.56 9.77
CA SER A 631 -26.82 14.13 10.29
C SER A 631 -27.03 15.60 10.69
N ARG A 632 -27.54 15.86 11.89
CA ARG A 632 -27.47 17.19 12.51
C ARG A 632 -26.17 17.31 13.30
N SER A 633 -25.08 17.74 12.66
CA SER A 633 -23.99 18.45 13.36
C SER A 633 -23.05 19.16 12.37
N HIS A 634 -22.81 20.45 12.68
CA HIS A 634 -21.79 21.37 12.20
C HIS A 634 -21.78 21.78 10.71
N ARG A 635 -22.68 22.71 10.36
CA ARG A 635 -22.32 23.81 9.43
C ARG A 635 -22.11 25.08 10.26
N HIS A 636 -20.90 25.62 10.25
CA HIS A 636 -20.69 27.04 10.55
C HIS A 636 -21.45 27.87 9.51
N GLN A 637 -22.17 28.88 9.97
CA GLN A 637 -22.87 29.85 9.12
C GLN A 637 -21.84 30.70 8.36
N PRO A 638 -22.07 30.94 7.05
CA PRO A 638 -21.83 32.24 6.47
C PRO A 638 -23.17 32.94 6.24
N GLU A 639 -23.14 34.26 6.39
CA GLU A 639 -24.27 35.16 6.26
C GLU A 639 -24.88 35.19 4.85
N ALA A 640 -26.20 35.37 4.86
CA ALA A 640 -27.13 35.85 3.83
C ALA A 640 -26.68 35.95 2.36
N GLY A 641 -27.29 35.12 1.50
CA GLY A 641 -27.46 35.42 0.08
C GLY A 641 -28.02 34.26 -0.75
N GLY A 642 -29.30 34.37 -1.15
CA GLY A 642 -29.84 33.66 -2.32
C GLY A 642 -30.41 32.24 -2.08
N SER A 643 -31.73 32.15 -2.04
CA SER A 643 -32.50 30.91 -2.03
C SER A 643 -32.31 30.08 -3.31
N ARG A 644 -31.76 28.87 -3.19
CA ARG A 644 -32.05 27.72 -4.06
C ARG A 644 -32.23 26.48 -3.18
N SER A 645 -33.30 25.74 -3.44
CA SER A 645 -33.68 24.52 -2.72
C SER A 645 -32.67 23.40 -2.99
N ASN A 646 -31.86 23.06 -1.98
CA ASN A 646 -31.03 21.86 -1.98
C ASN A 646 -31.85 20.66 -1.51
N THR A 647 -32.13 19.73 -2.41
CA THR A 647 -32.20 18.31 -2.05
C THR A 647 -30.75 17.81 -2.00
N ASP A 648 -30.31 17.34 -0.84
CA ASP A 648 -29.03 16.63 -0.69
C ASP A 648 -29.17 15.27 -1.39
N ASP A 649 -28.97 15.27 -2.71
CA ASP A 649 -28.92 14.06 -3.51
C ASP A 649 -27.55 13.38 -3.37
N PHE A 650 -27.58 12.16 -2.83
CA PHE A 650 -26.49 11.18 -2.75
C PHE A 650 -26.14 10.64 -4.15
N GLU A 651 -25.94 11.52 -5.11
CA GLU A 651 -25.67 11.14 -6.50
C GLU A 651 -24.18 10.97 -6.73
N GLU A 652 -23.81 9.76 -7.12
CA GLU A 652 -22.60 9.48 -7.90
C GLU A 652 -22.88 10.13 -9.27
N TRP A 653 -22.18 11.20 -9.63
CA TRP A 653 -22.28 11.82 -10.96
C TRP A 653 -21.13 11.28 -11.82
N GLU A 654 -21.43 10.75 -13.00
CA GLU A 654 -20.42 10.47 -14.03
C GLU A 654 -20.75 11.32 -15.26
N ILE A 655 -19.74 11.49 -16.11
CA ILE A 655 -19.80 12.28 -17.35
C ILE A 655 -20.70 11.55 -18.35
N ASP A 656 -21.81 12.17 -18.72
CA ASP A 656 -22.46 11.90 -20.01
C ASP A 656 -21.55 12.51 -21.10
N ASN A 657 -21.07 11.68 -22.02
CA ASN A 657 -20.24 11.98 -23.21
C ASN A 657 -18.70 11.93 -23.09
N PRO A 658 -18.03 10.95 -23.75
CA PRO A 658 -16.57 10.87 -23.83
C PRO A 658 -16.06 11.63 -25.07
N GLU A 659 -16.01 12.95 -25.02
CA GLU A 659 -15.21 13.72 -25.98
C GLU A 659 -14.32 14.71 -25.22
N GLU A 660 -13.01 14.55 -25.45
CA GLU A 660 -11.90 15.42 -25.03
C GLU A 660 -11.67 15.64 -23.52
N VAL A 661 -10.89 14.73 -22.92
CA VAL A 661 -10.03 15.07 -21.78
C VAL A 661 -8.63 14.58 -22.08
N HIS A 662 -7.70 15.53 -22.22
CA HIS A 662 -6.28 15.27 -22.41
C HIS A 662 -5.66 14.56 -21.20
N ASP A 663 -4.82 13.61 -21.56
CA ASP A 663 -4.01 12.69 -20.77
C ASP A 663 -3.17 13.38 -19.70
N GLU A 664 -3.29 12.95 -18.43
CA GLU A 664 -2.23 12.95 -17.41
C GLU A 664 -2.76 12.34 -16.10
N SER A 665 -2.63 11.01 -15.93
CA SER A 665 -2.37 10.30 -14.65
C SER A 665 -2.76 8.83 -14.75
N GLU A 666 -1.76 7.95 -14.92
CA GLU A 666 -1.92 6.52 -14.67
C GLU A 666 -0.78 6.03 -13.77
N ILE A 667 -1.19 5.54 -12.60
CA ILE A 667 -0.40 4.79 -11.64
C ILE A 667 -0.22 3.40 -12.25
N ALA A 668 0.96 3.15 -12.82
CA ALA A 668 1.34 1.83 -13.32
C ALA A 668 1.73 0.93 -12.14
N VAL A 669 0.96 -0.13 -11.90
CA VAL A 669 1.31 -1.25 -11.03
C VAL A 669 2.20 -2.18 -11.85
N GLY A 670 3.50 -2.19 -11.55
CA GLY A 670 4.44 -3.15 -12.12
C GLY A 670 4.44 -4.43 -11.29
N LEU A 671 3.66 -5.43 -11.71
CA LEU A 671 3.87 -6.82 -11.28
C LEU A 671 4.86 -7.45 -12.25
N SER A 672 6.00 -7.89 -11.73
CA SER A 672 6.98 -8.68 -12.47
C SER A 672 6.65 -10.14 -12.22
N LEU A 673 6.14 -10.84 -13.24
CA LEU A 673 6.13 -12.29 -13.26
C LEU A 673 7.54 -12.75 -13.65
N GLU A 674 8.19 -13.51 -12.78
CA GLU A 674 9.41 -14.24 -13.11
C GLU A 674 8.98 -15.63 -13.64
N ASP A 675 9.20 -15.88 -14.93
CA ASP A 675 9.09 -17.23 -15.49
C ASP A 675 10.33 -18.03 -15.06
N GLY A 676 10.08 -19.16 -14.39
CA GLY A 676 11.08 -20.17 -14.09
C GLY A 676 11.41 -21.00 -15.32
N ASP A 677 12.71 -21.26 -15.53
CA ASP A 677 13.23 -22.20 -16.51
C ASP A 677 12.65 -23.60 -16.29
N ILE A 678 11.97 -24.16 -17.31
CA ILE A 678 11.71 -25.60 -17.41
C ILE A 678 12.22 -26.07 -18.78
N ASP A 679 13.20 -26.97 -18.69
CA ASP A 679 13.85 -27.67 -19.79
C ASP A 679 12.86 -28.38 -20.72
N ALA A 680 13.16 -28.32 -22.03
CA ALA A 680 12.44 -29.01 -23.07
C ALA A 680 12.90 -30.47 -23.20
N SER A 681 11.96 -31.42 -23.12
CA SER A 681 12.05 -32.67 -23.88
C SER A 681 10.67 -33.30 -24.13
N ASP A 682 10.33 -33.36 -25.40
CA ASP A 682 9.73 -34.50 -26.11
C ASP A 682 8.25 -34.44 -26.58
N SER A 683 8.11 -34.84 -27.86
CA SER A 683 6.94 -35.34 -28.60
C SER A 683 5.85 -34.37 -29.13
N GLY A 684 6.15 -33.80 -30.30
CA GLY A 684 5.40 -33.96 -31.55
C GLY A 684 3.86 -33.84 -31.61
N ARG A 685 3.38 -32.77 -32.27
CA ARG A 685 2.37 -32.80 -33.35
C ARG A 685 2.28 -31.44 -34.06
N ASN A 686 2.17 -31.48 -35.38
CA ASN A 686 2.13 -30.35 -36.32
C ASN A 686 0.69 -29.75 -36.48
N PRO A 687 0.52 -28.62 -37.19
CA PRO A 687 -0.37 -27.52 -36.83
C PRO A 687 -1.75 -27.58 -37.51
N VAL A 688 -2.72 -26.84 -36.97
CA VAL A 688 -3.96 -26.47 -37.69
C VAL A 688 -4.10 -24.96 -37.69
N GLU A 689 -4.42 -24.45 -38.87
CA GLU A 689 -4.48 -23.05 -39.28
C GLU A 689 -5.55 -22.22 -38.58
N TYR A 690 -5.26 -20.91 -38.61
CA TYR A 690 -6.07 -19.77 -38.23
C TYR A 690 -7.41 -19.73 -38.98
N ASP A 691 -8.50 -19.46 -38.25
CA ASP A 691 -9.44 -18.41 -38.64
C ASP A 691 -10.40 -18.05 -37.49
N GLU A 692 -10.82 -16.77 -37.51
CA GLU A 692 -11.92 -16.13 -36.79
C GLU A 692 -11.62 -15.33 -35.49
N ILE A 693 -11.69 -14.01 -35.72
CA ILE A 693 -11.74 -12.87 -34.81
C ILE A 693 -13.12 -12.84 -34.12
N PHE A 694 -13.12 -12.76 -32.78
CA PHE A 694 -14.04 -12.06 -31.86
C PHE A 694 -14.16 -12.85 -30.55
N ASP A 695 -13.40 -12.48 -29.52
CA ASP A 695 -13.87 -12.48 -28.13
C ASP A 695 -12.84 -11.80 -27.22
N VAL A 696 -13.09 -10.51 -26.98
CA VAL A 696 -12.43 -9.70 -25.94
C VAL A 696 -13.51 -9.44 -24.90
N MET A 697 -13.27 -9.86 -23.65
CA MET A 697 -13.86 -9.37 -22.36
C MET A 697 -14.19 -10.46 -21.29
N ALA A 698 -13.47 -11.59 -21.20
CA ALA A 698 -13.78 -12.60 -20.16
C ALA A 698 -12.60 -13.25 -19.39
N GLU A 699 -11.38 -12.72 -19.45
CA GLU A 699 -10.23 -13.32 -18.71
C GLU A 699 -9.43 -12.28 -17.89
N LEU A 700 -10.06 -11.69 -16.88
CA LEU A 700 -9.36 -10.86 -15.88
C LEU A 700 -9.75 -11.17 -14.43
N ASP A 701 -10.15 -12.40 -14.15
CA ASP A 701 -10.21 -12.89 -12.76
C ASP A 701 -9.82 -14.37 -12.71
N ILE A 702 -9.05 -14.71 -11.67
CA ILE A 702 -8.49 -16.02 -11.32
C ILE A 702 -7.07 -16.29 -11.88
N HIS A 703 -6.07 -15.71 -11.22
CA HIS A 703 -4.95 -16.47 -10.62
C HIS A 703 -4.14 -15.53 -9.70
N LEU A 704 -4.59 -15.41 -8.45
CA LEU A 704 -3.82 -14.92 -7.31
C LEU A 704 -3.98 -15.92 -6.16
N ILE A 705 -3.52 -17.15 -6.39
CA ILE A 705 -3.16 -18.14 -5.37
C ILE A 705 -1.99 -18.93 -5.94
N ASP A 706 -0.77 -18.45 -5.68
CA ASP A 706 0.34 -19.18 -5.05
C ASP A 706 1.52 -18.24 -4.79
#